data_AF-A0A8J7ZFP6-F1
#
_entry.id   AF-A0A8J7ZFP6-F1
#
_cell.length_a   1.000
_cell.length_b   1.000
_cell.length_c   1.000
_cell.angle_alpha   90.00
_cell.angle_beta   90.00
_cell.angle_gamma   90.00
#
_symmetry.space_group_name_H-M   'P 1'
#
loop_
_entity.id
_entity.type
_entity.pdbx_description
1 polymer ?
#
loop_
_entity_poly.entity_id
_entity_poly.type
_entity_poly.pdbx_seq_one_letter_code
_entity_poly.pdbx_strand_id
1 'polypeptide(L)'
;MTSFQSSLGEDEGMAAELAENQRAISIAEFFEKNKQMLGFNSGARALVTAVKEAVDNALDATEEAGHLPDIYVEIEEAGDYYRLVVEDNGPGITREQIPKIFGKLLYGSRFHAREQARGQQGIGISAAVLYSQLTSGKPAKVTSRTQGSDTAQYFELVIDTDTNEPEIRDEGTTSWDRPHGTRIELEMEGNMRARQQLHDYVKHTAVVNPHARLELKEPREHFKFERATDELPAETEEIKPHPHGVELGNVLKMLSATDSHSVSGFLQNEFTRVGKKTADKVIDEFRDRHYGREMSWTPPRAHEDGDVARAVSGAVSNKGADATAAFADAVAKRVDEMDRVAYQHVERFVAEEANAVEADHGKNFGKTVRENAVEAAWRAITGFDPDEPDQAANERLISDAFALADEATSTRKDDETIRAFAERLAAKFVPEPEDADAWRGRFTRDDVREFVDRSADMTEDREDATFGDTARENVTDAFWRVMRTVSDDPPLARELAEDRDATSKLVAGMRATDIIAPPTSCLSPISAELVEAGLRKEYDAEFYSASSRDAEVHAGDPFVVEAGIAYGGEIEAEGQADLLRYANRVPLVYKRGGCAITETIKGIGWRNYNLDQPGGTGVPTGPAVIMVHVASTNVPFTSESKDAVASVEEIEDEIELAVREAARELKSYLNKQQSMRKRKQKQNVLGEILPVMAQKVSDVTGRPNPDIGDALARIMNNVLVERDVVADGDEQTVTVVVENHSDRNESPDVTDIVDSEPRDVTDGATVVEMDGEWFVKWSPDVPAGEEARLTYTVETDATLDLSVSAVEGPKLTVSD
;
A
#
# COMPACT_ATOMS: atom_id res chain seq x y z
N MET A 1 43.62 -11.96 -20.04
CA MET A 1 44.49 -11.74 -18.87
C MET A 1 45.94 -11.74 -19.32
N THR A 2 46.53 -10.57 -19.48
CA THR A 2 48.00 -10.38 -19.55
C THR A 2 48.42 -9.85 -18.19
N SER A 3 49.11 -10.69 -17.41
CA SER A 3 49.62 -10.31 -16.10
C SER A 3 50.81 -9.35 -16.28
N PHE A 4 50.59 -8.07 -16.02
CA PHE A 4 51.70 -7.18 -15.67
C PHE A 4 52.08 -7.49 -14.22
N GLN A 5 53.04 -8.40 -14.03
CA GLN A 5 53.80 -8.48 -12.78
C GLN A 5 54.76 -7.28 -12.77
N SER A 6 54.37 -6.20 -12.09
CA SER A 6 55.32 -5.17 -11.68
C SER A 6 56.12 -5.68 -10.47
N SER A 7 57.44 -5.58 -10.59
CA SER A 7 58.38 -5.84 -9.51
C SER A 7 58.20 -4.79 -8.41
N LEU A 8 57.75 -5.23 -7.24
CA LEU A 8 57.63 -4.41 -6.03
C LEU A 8 59.03 -4.01 -5.54
N GLY A 9 59.32 -2.70 -5.57
CA GLY A 9 60.47 -2.08 -4.91
C GLY A 9 60.02 -1.30 -3.66
N GLU A 10 60.82 -1.37 -2.59
CA GLU A 10 60.53 -0.85 -1.26
C GLU A 10 60.27 0.68 -1.21
N ASP A 11 59.10 1.03 -0.65
CA ASP A 11 58.81 2.11 0.30
C ASP A 11 59.33 3.54 0.05
N GLU A 12 58.60 4.26 -0.81
CA GLU A 12 58.21 5.69 -0.64
C GLU A 12 57.22 6.13 -1.73
N GLY A 13 57.03 5.33 -2.79
CA GLY A 13 56.11 5.60 -3.90
C GLY A 13 54.82 4.78 -3.93
N MET A 14 54.64 3.78 -3.05
CA MET A 14 53.54 2.81 -3.17
C MET A 14 52.16 3.46 -3.08
N ALA A 15 51.98 4.45 -2.20
CA ALA A 15 50.71 5.19 -2.10
C ALA A 15 50.46 6.09 -3.33
N ALA A 16 51.51 6.69 -3.91
CA ALA A 16 51.41 7.51 -5.12
C ALA A 16 51.17 6.66 -6.37
N GLU A 17 51.82 5.50 -6.47
CA GLU A 17 51.64 4.52 -7.55
C GLU A 17 50.27 3.82 -7.45
N LEU A 18 49.79 3.53 -6.24
CA LEU A 18 48.41 3.07 -6.02
C LEU A 18 47.40 4.17 -6.36
N ALA A 19 47.68 5.44 -6.06
CA ALA A 19 46.83 6.58 -6.41
C ALA A 19 46.81 6.85 -7.93
N GLU A 20 47.94 6.73 -8.64
CA GLU A 20 48.00 6.84 -10.11
C GLU A 20 47.19 5.75 -10.81
N ASN A 21 47.01 4.59 -10.16
CA ASN A 21 46.17 3.51 -10.66
C ASN A 21 44.67 3.67 -10.34
N GLN A 22 44.28 4.65 -9.51
CA GLN A 22 42.87 4.94 -9.26
C GLN A 22 42.27 5.67 -10.46
N ARG A 23 41.26 5.06 -11.09
CA ARG A 23 40.53 5.65 -12.21
C ARG A 23 39.04 5.68 -11.88
N ALA A 24 38.40 6.82 -12.15
CA ALA A 24 36.95 6.89 -12.19
C ALA A 24 36.47 6.19 -13.47
N ILE A 25 35.35 5.46 -13.35
CA ILE A 25 34.68 4.83 -14.49
C ILE A 25 33.36 5.56 -14.74
N SER A 26 32.94 5.63 -15.99
CA SER A 26 31.64 6.19 -16.33
C SER A 26 30.50 5.23 -15.90
N ILE A 27 29.27 5.74 -15.86
CA ILE A 27 28.08 4.91 -15.61
C ILE A 27 27.90 3.85 -16.70
N ALA A 28 28.17 4.22 -17.95
CA ALA A 28 28.07 3.30 -19.08
C ALA A 28 29.14 2.20 -18.99
N GLU A 29 30.38 2.54 -18.62
CA GLU A 29 31.45 1.58 -18.40
C GLU A 29 31.14 0.64 -17.20
N PHE A 30 30.53 1.17 -16.15
CA PHE A 30 30.07 0.36 -15.01
C PHE A 30 29.06 -0.70 -15.46
N PHE A 31 28.06 -0.32 -16.26
CA PHE A 31 27.04 -1.25 -16.75
C PHE A 31 27.53 -2.19 -17.85
N GLU A 32 28.48 -1.75 -18.68
CA GLU A 32 29.19 -2.61 -19.62
C GLU A 32 29.87 -3.79 -18.90
N LYS A 33 30.50 -3.51 -17.74
CA LYS A 33 31.13 -4.54 -16.89
C LYS A 33 30.13 -5.33 -16.05
N ASN A 34 28.94 -4.79 -15.80
CA ASN A 34 27.93 -5.36 -14.90
C ASN A 34 26.56 -5.60 -15.56
N LYS A 35 26.54 -6.12 -16.80
CA LYS A 35 25.32 -6.38 -17.59
C LYS A 35 24.25 -7.18 -16.84
N GLN A 36 24.67 -8.04 -15.91
CA GLN A 36 23.78 -8.83 -15.05
C GLN A 36 22.88 -7.97 -14.15
N MET A 37 23.32 -6.77 -13.73
CA MET A 37 22.52 -5.87 -12.90
C MET A 37 21.34 -5.29 -13.67
N LEU A 38 21.49 -5.14 -14.98
CA LEU A 38 20.46 -4.66 -15.91
C LEU A 38 19.54 -5.78 -16.43
N GLY A 39 19.68 -7.01 -15.93
CA GLY A 39 18.90 -8.15 -16.41
C GLY A 39 19.41 -8.79 -17.70
N PHE A 40 20.56 -8.35 -18.24
CA PHE A 40 21.19 -8.91 -19.45
C PHE A 40 22.22 -9.99 -19.12
N ASN A 41 21.83 -10.98 -18.31
CA ASN A 41 22.73 -12.04 -17.82
C ASN A 41 22.91 -13.22 -18.80
N SER A 42 22.01 -13.38 -19.76
CA SER A 42 22.00 -14.49 -20.73
C SER A 42 21.23 -14.09 -21.98
N GLY A 43 21.58 -14.64 -23.15
CA GLY A 43 20.91 -14.30 -24.40
C GLY A 43 19.40 -14.61 -24.41
N ALA A 44 18.94 -15.58 -23.62
CA ALA A 44 17.50 -15.87 -23.51
C ALA A 44 16.75 -14.76 -22.76
N ARG A 45 17.32 -14.29 -21.65
CA ARG A 45 16.74 -13.24 -20.83
C ARG A 45 16.89 -11.86 -21.46
N ALA A 46 18.01 -11.61 -22.15
CA ALA A 46 18.30 -10.35 -22.82
C ALA A 46 17.18 -9.91 -23.77
N LEU A 47 16.65 -10.84 -24.59
CA LEU A 47 15.54 -10.55 -25.50
C LEU A 47 14.26 -10.16 -24.73
N VAL A 48 13.91 -10.90 -23.68
CA VAL A 48 12.72 -10.59 -22.85
C VAL A 48 12.87 -9.23 -22.18
N THR A 49 14.04 -8.94 -21.63
CA THR A 49 14.33 -7.64 -21.01
C THR A 49 14.23 -6.51 -22.03
N ALA A 50 14.82 -6.66 -23.23
CA ALA A 50 14.75 -5.62 -24.27
C ALA A 50 13.32 -5.37 -24.74
N VAL A 51 12.51 -6.42 -24.93
CA VAL A 51 11.08 -6.29 -25.25
C VAL A 51 10.35 -5.58 -24.12
N LYS A 52 10.60 -5.97 -22.87
CA LYS A 52 9.99 -5.37 -21.68
C LYS A 52 10.24 -3.86 -21.63
N GLU A 53 11.51 -3.45 -21.68
CA GLU A 53 11.87 -2.04 -21.58
C GLU A 53 11.33 -1.22 -22.76
N ALA A 54 11.23 -1.79 -23.97
CA ALA A 54 10.69 -1.09 -25.12
C ALA A 54 9.15 -0.95 -25.06
N VAL A 55 8.43 -2.01 -24.67
CA VAL A 55 6.97 -2.02 -24.56
C VAL A 55 6.50 -1.13 -23.41
N ASP A 56 7.17 -1.18 -22.26
CA ASP A 56 6.82 -0.35 -21.09
C ASP A 56 6.95 1.15 -21.43
N ASN A 57 8.03 1.55 -22.12
CA ASN A 57 8.20 2.95 -22.58
C ASN A 57 7.18 3.36 -23.64
N ALA A 58 6.78 2.44 -24.53
CA ALA A 58 5.76 2.70 -25.55
C ALA A 58 4.37 2.89 -24.93
N LEU A 59 3.99 2.09 -23.93
CA LEU A 59 2.76 2.24 -23.16
C LEU A 59 2.73 3.58 -22.43
N ASP A 60 3.82 3.92 -21.76
CA ASP A 60 4.00 5.18 -21.06
C ASP A 60 3.83 6.39 -21.98
N ALA A 61 4.52 6.40 -23.13
CA ALA A 61 4.46 7.52 -24.07
C ALA A 61 3.08 7.68 -24.73
N THR A 62 2.35 6.59 -24.94
CA THR A 62 1.00 6.62 -25.52
C THR A 62 -0.03 7.10 -24.50
N GLU A 63 0.02 6.57 -23.27
CA GLU A 63 -0.84 6.98 -22.16
C GLU A 63 -0.68 8.47 -21.83
N GLU A 64 0.54 8.98 -21.71
CA GLU A 64 0.82 10.41 -21.46
C GLU A 64 0.30 11.34 -22.56
N ALA A 65 0.23 10.86 -23.81
CA ALA A 65 -0.27 11.63 -24.94
C ALA A 65 -1.80 11.53 -25.11
N GLY A 66 -2.50 10.82 -24.22
CA GLY A 66 -3.92 10.55 -24.35
C GLY A 66 -4.25 9.67 -25.56
N HIS A 67 -3.32 8.81 -25.99
CA HIS A 67 -3.50 7.89 -27.11
C HIS A 67 -3.72 6.47 -26.61
N LEU A 68 -4.76 5.83 -27.13
CA LEU A 68 -5.00 4.41 -26.92
C LEU A 68 -3.81 3.60 -27.49
N PRO A 69 -3.03 2.85 -26.68
CA PRO A 69 -1.77 2.23 -27.12
C PRO A 69 -1.95 1.15 -28.18
N ASP A 70 -1.26 1.25 -29.31
CA ASP A 70 -1.18 0.26 -30.39
C ASP A 70 0.29 -0.05 -30.64
N ILE A 71 0.75 -1.16 -30.05
CA ILE A 71 2.16 -1.54 -29.99
C ILE A 71 2.40 -2.82 -30.79
N TYR A 72 3.36 -2.75 -31.71
CA TYR A 72 3.81 -3.86 -32.52
C TYR A 72 5.23 -4.28 -32.11
N VAL A 73 5.40 -5.57 -31.84
CA VAL A 73 6.69 -6.17 -31.47
C VAL A 73 7.00 -7.27 -32.48
N GLU A 74 8.14 -7.16 -33.14
CA GLU A 74 8.62 -8.15 -34.11
C GLU A 74 10.02 -8.64 -33.73
N ILE A 75 10.19 -9.96 -33.74
CA ILE A 75 11.47 -10.63 -33.51
C ILE A 75 11.77 -11.53 -34.72
N GLU A 76 12.92 -11.30 -35.35
CA GLU A 76 13.37 -12.06 -36.51
C GLU A 76 14.78 -12.61 -36.31
N GLU A 77 15.05 -13.77 -36.90
CA GLU A 77 16.42 -14.33 -36.98
C GLU A 77 17.23 -13.55 -38.01
N ALA A 78 18.37 -13.00 -37.58
CA ALA A 78 19.27 -12.17 -38.37
C ALA A 78 20.69 -12.76 -38.36
N GLY A 79 20.84 -13.94 -38.96
CA GLY A 79 22.10 -14.69 -38.95
C GLY A 79 22.41 -15.24 -37.56
N ASP A 80 23.51 -14.79 -36.95
CA ASP A 80 23.91 -15.17 -35.58
C ASP A 80 23.21 -14.31 -34.50
N TYR A 81 22.41 -13.32 -34.91
CA TYR A 81 21.73 -12.37 -34.03
C TYR A 81 20.21 -12.47 -34.17
N TYR A 82 19.50 -11.81 -33.27
CA TYR A 82 18.07 -11.53 -33.40
C TYR A 82 17.87 -10.04 -33.63
N ARG A 83 16.97 -9.72 -34.56
CA ARG A 83 16.50 -8.36 -34.79
C ARG A 83 15.19 -8.17 -34.04
N LEU A 84 15.20 -7.27 -33.07
CA LEU A 84 14.03 -6.83 -32.33
C LEU A 84 13.56 -5.49 -32.90
N VAL A 85 12.29 -5.41 -33.27
CA VAL A 85 11.61 -4.19 -33.68
C VAL A 85 10.45 -3.94 -32.72
N VAL A 86 10.37 -2.74 -32.17
CA VAL A 86 9.21 -2.27 -31.40
C VAL A 86 8.71 -0.97 -31.98
N GLU A 87 7.42 -0.90 -32.26
CA GLU A 87 6.75 0.22 -32.90
C GLU A 87 5.50 0.62 -32.11
N ASP A 88 5.32 1.91 -31.85
CA ASP A 88 4.19 2.49 -31.12
C ASP A 88 3.41 3.54 -31.95
N ASN A 89 2.24 3.94 -31.45
CA ASN A 89 1.46 5.10 -31.93
C ASN A 89 1.50 6.29 -30.95
N GLY A 90 2.60 6.44 -30.20
CA GLY A 90 2.78 7.56 -29.26
C GLY A 90 2.92 8.91 -29.96
N PRO A 91 3.23 9.98 -29.23
CA PRO A 91 3.35 11.34 -29.77
C PRO A 91 4.56 11.53 -30.69
N GLY A 92 5.48 10.55 -30.71
CA GLY A 92 6.80 10.69 -31.31
C GLY A 92 7.76 11.49 -30.44
N ILE A 93 9.04 11.47 -30.81
CA ILE A 93 10.14 12.10 -30.07
C ILE A 93 10.77 13.18 -30.97
N THR A 94 11.01 14.36 -30.40
CA THR A 94 11.67 15.46 -31.10
C THR A 94 13.11 15.10 -31.47
N ARG A 95 13.59 15.62 -32.61
CA ARG A 95 14.94 15.37 -33.14
C ARG A 95 16.04 15.54 -32.08
N GLU A 96 15.94 16.55 -31.23
CA GLU A 96 16.94 16.90 -30.21
C GLU A 96 16.97 15.91 -29.02
N GLN A 97 15.88 15.17 -28.80
CA GLN A 97 15.72 14.26 -27.67
C GLN A 97 16.02 12.80 -28.03
N ILE A 98 15.85 12.41 -29.31
CA ILE A 98 16.12 11.03 -29.77
C ILE A 98 17.51 10.54 -29.32
N PRO A 99 18.63 11.25 -29.59
CA PRO A 99 19.93 10.76 -29.17
C PRO A 99 20.08 10.64 -27.65
N LYS A 100 19.46 11.54 -26.88
CA LYS A 100 19.57 11.53 -25.41
C LYS A 100 18.78 10.39 -24.78
N ILE A 101 17.58 10.11 -25.27
CA ILE A 101 16.71 9.06 -24.71
C ILE A 101 17.30 7.68 -24.94
N PHE A 102 17.85 7.42 -26.13
CA PHE A 102 18.34 6.08 -26.48
C PHE A 102 19.85 5.90 -26.27
N GLY A 103 20.61 7.00 -26.21
CA GLY A 103 22.06 6.97 -26.19
C GLY A 103 22.71 7.51 -24.91
N LYS A 104 21.93 7.81 -23.87
CA LYS A 104 22.43 8.26 -22.56
C LYS A 104 21.78 7.46 -21.44
N LEU A 105 22.58 6.91 -20.53
CA LEU A 105 22.09 6.25 -19.32
C LEU A 105 21.80 7.29 -18.24
N LEU A 106 20.81 7.01 -17.39
CA LEU A 106 20.29 7.90 -16.36
C LEU A 106 19.72 9.22 -16.93
N TYR A 107 19.04 9.14 -18.08
CA TYR A 107 18.38 10.27 -18.72
C TYR A 107 16.89 9.97 -18.94
N GLY A 108 16.03 10.91 -18.55
CA GLY A 108 14.58 10.73 -18.62
C GLY A 108 13.85 11.84 -17.88
N SER A 109 12.56 12.00 -18.18
CA SER A 109 11.69 13.01 -17.57
C SER A 109 11.29 12.66 -16.13
N ARG A 110 11.28 11.38 -15.78
CA ARG A 110 10.65 10.84 -14.56
C ARG A 110 11.58 10.62 -13.35
N PHE A 111 12.80 11.19 -13.36
CA PHE A 111 13.76 11.04 -12.24
C PHE A 111 13.43 11.87 -11.01
N HIS A 112 12.69 12.96 -11.22
CA HIS A 112 12.45 13.96 -10.18
C HIS A 112 11.00 13.95 -9.71
N ALA A 113 10.08 13.43 -10.54
CA ALA A 113 8.68 13.32 -10.21
C ALA A 113 8.41 12.11 -9.32
N ARG A 114 7.80 12.35 -8.15
CA ARG A 114 7.22 11.31 -7.31
C ARG A 114 5.78 11.04 -7.73
N GLU A 115 5.64 10.27 -8.79
CA GLU A 115 4.38 9.75 -9.30
C GLU A 115 4.55 8.29 -9.75
N GLN A 116 3.44 7.56 -9.88
CA GLN A 116 3.49 6.18 -10.36
C GLN A 116 3.96 6.11 -11.81
N ALA A 117 4.99 5.32 -12.06
CA ALA A 117 5.53 5.07 -13.40
C ALA A 117 6.00 3.62 -13.57
N ARG A 118 5.95 3.10 -14.80
CA ARG A 118 6.52 1.77 -15.15
C ARG A 118 8.06 1.82 -15.08
N GLY A 119 8.65 2.82 -15.73
CA GLY A 119 10.08 3.16 -15.65
C GLY A 119 10.40 4.14 -14.50
N GLN A 120 11.37 3.81 -13.64
CA GLN A 120 11.73 4.65 -12.47
C GLN A 120 13.09 5.36 -12.59
N GLN A 121 14.04 4.78 -13.36
CA GLN A 121 15.45 5.17 -13.28
C GLN A 121 16.04 5.61 -14.62
N GLY A 122 15.26 5.72 -15.70
CA GLY A 122 15.74 6.12 -17.04
C GLY A 122 16.97 5.35 -17.55
N ILE A 123 17.03 4.06 -17.25
CA ILE A 123 18.09 3.13 -17.69
C ILE A 123 17.60 2.21 -18.81
N GLY A 124 16.31 1.86 -18.78
CA GLY A 124 15.72 0.73 -19.49
C GLY A 124 16.13 0.57 -20.95
N ILE A 125 15.67 1.48 -21.81
CA ILE A 125 15.89 1.34 -23.25
C ILE A 125 17.35 1.58 -23.64
N SER A 126 18.05 2.51 -22.98
CA SER A 126 19.49 2.75 -23.17
C SER A 126 20.32 1.52 -22.82
N ALA A 127 19.91 0.73 -21.83
CA ALA A 127 20.55 -0.55 -21.49
C ALA A 127 20.38 -1.60 -22.61
N ALA A 128 19.19 -1.65 -23.25
CA ALA A 128 18.98 -2.51 -24.41
C ALA A 128 19.83 -2.09 -25.61
N VAL A 129 19.98 -0.78 -25.84
CA VAL A 129 20.88 -0.21 -26.86
C VAL A 129 22.33 -0.57 -26.55
N LEU A 130 22.79 -0.38 -25.31
CA LEU A 130 24.14 -0.74 -24.87
C LEU A 130 24.40 -2.24 -25.08
N TYR A 131 23.47 -3.10 -24.70
CA TYR A 131 23.62 -4.54 -24.87
C TYR A 131 23.67 -4.94 -26.35
N SER A 132 22.82 -4.35 -27.19
CA SER A 132 22.81 -4.53 -28.65
C SER A 132 24.17 -4.15 -29.24
N GLN A 133 24.68 -2.96 -28.94
CA GLN A 133 26.00 -2.50 -29.39
C GLN A 133 27.13 -3.41 -28.92
N LEU A 134 27.13 -3.85 -27.66
CA LEU A 134 28.21 -4.67 -27.11
C LEU A 134 28.23 -6.09 -27.68
N THR A 135 27.12 -6.59 -28.21
CA THR A 135 27.00 -7.97 -28.69
C THR A 135 27.06 -8.07 -30.21
N SER A 136 26.35 -7.23 -30.94
CA SER A 136 26.34 -7.23 -32.40
C SER A 136 27.30 -6.22 -33.04
N GLY A 137 27.71 -5.19 -32.29
CA GLY A 137 28.47 -4.05 -32.81
C GLY A 137 27.66 -3.12 -33.72
N LYS A 138 26.37 -3.39 -33.94
CA LYS A 138 25.51 -2.58 -34.80
C LYS A 138 24.87 -1.42 -34.03
N PRO A 139 24.66 -0.26 -34.68
CA PRO A 139 23.96 0.85 -34.07
C PRO A 139 22.47 0.53 -33.88
N ALA A 140 21.86 1.13 -32.86
CA ALA A 140 20.41 1.14 -32.71
C ALA A 140 19.80 2.07 -33.76
N LYS A 141 18.76 1.61 -34.46
CA LYS A 141 18.05 2.42 -35.46
C LYS A 141 16.76 2.92 -34.86
N VAL A 142 16.57 4.23 -34.87
CA VAL A 142 15.37 4.87 -34.34
C VAL A 142 14.71 5.67 -35.45
N THR A 143 13.43 5.40 -35.68
CA THR A 143 12.56 6.20 -36.54
C THR A 143 11.48 6.82 -35.67
N SER A 144 11.28 8.13 -35.72
CA SER A 144 10.22 8.77 -34.93
C SER A 144 9.57 9.91 -35.71
N ARG A 145 8.25 10.04 -35.58
CA ARG A 145 7.47 11.08 -36.22
C ARG A 145 6.59 11.76 -35.18
N THR A 146 6.82 13.06 -34.98
CA THR A 146 5.97 13.86 -34.09
C THR A 146 4.63 14.17 -34.73
N GLN A 147 3.60 14.32 -33.89
CA GLN A 147 2.26 14.68 -34.37
C GLN A 147 2.30 16.00 -35.17
N GLY A 148 1.71 15.98 -36.38
CA GLY A 148 1.70 17.12 -37.30
C GLY A 148 2.96 17.30 -38.15
N SER A 149 3.99 16.47 -37.99
CA SER A 149 5.16 16.46 -38.88
C SER A 149 4.86 15.72 -40.19
N ASP A 150 5.35 16.24 -41.32
CA ASP A 150 5.21 15.60 -42.63
C ASP A 150 6.20 14.44 -42.85
N THR A 151 7.33 14.47 -42.15
CA THR A 151 8.43 13.49 -42.31
C THR A 151 8.83 12.87 -40.98
N ALA A 152 9.23 11.60 -41.00
CA ALA A 152 9.82 10.92 -39.85
C ALA A 152 11.32 11.20 -39.78
N GLN A 153 11.85 11.40 -38.58
CA GLN A 153 13.28 11.49 -38.33
C GLN A 153 13.86 10.08 -38.20
N TYR A 154 15.04 9.84 -38.77
CA TYR A 154 15.78 8.58 -38.71
C TYR A 154 17.17 8.81 -38.10
N PHE A 155 17.55 7.96 -37.16
CA PHE A 155 18.85 8.00 -36.49
C PHE A 155 19.44 6.60 -36.37
N GLU A 156 20.74 6.49 -36.59
CA GLU A 156 21.57 5.37 -36.15
C GLU A 156 22.49 5.86 -35.03
N LEU A 157 22.37 5.26 -33.84
CA LEU A 157 23.07 5.75 -32.65
C LEU A 157 23.75 4.62 -31.88
N VAL A 158 24.88 4.98 -31.25
CA VAL A 158 25.62 4.15 -30.29
C VAL A 158 25.92 4.98 -29.04
N ILE A 159 26.26 4.31 -27.95
CA ILE A 159 26.64 4.91 -26.67
C ILE A 159 28.15 4.92 -26.57
N ASP A 160 28.74 6.09 -26.31
CA ASP A 160 30.13 6.19 -25.87
C ASP A 160 30.20 5.75 -24.41
N THR A 161 30.83 4.61 -24.14
CA THR A 161 30.90 4.05 -22.79
C THR A 161 31.91 4.76 -21.90
N ASP A 162 32.83 5.54 -22.43
CA ASP A 162 33.79 6.33 -21.62
C ASP A 162 33.14 7.62 -21.11
N THR A 163 32.28 8.25 -21.92
CA THR A 163 31.68 9.56 -21.60
C THR A 163 30.21 9.48 -21.17
N ASN A 164 29.51 8.38 -21.43
CA ASN A 164 28.05 8.25 -21.30
C ASN A 164 27.29 9.33 -22.10
N GLU A 165 27.76 9.58 -23.33
CA GLU A 165 27.10 10.47 -24.28
C GLU A 165 26.75 9.73 -25.58
N PRO A 166 25.68 10.14 -26.28
CA PRO A 166 25.28 9.53 -27.53
C PRO A 166 26.23 9.89 -28.67
N GLU A 167 26.60 8.90 -29.48
CA GLU A 167 27.33 9.08 -30.73
C GLU A 167 26.43 8.72 -31.93
N ILE A 168 26.13 9.71 -32.77
CA ILE A 168 25.28 9.56 -33.96
C ILE A 168 26.16 9.05 -35.12
N ARG A 169 25.81 7.88 -35.65
CA ARG A 169 26.46 7.26 -36.82
C ARG A 169 25.86 7.73 -38.13
N ASP A 170 24.54 7.87 -38.17
CA ASP A 170 23.78 8.39 -39.30
C ASP A 170 22.54 9.15 -38.80
N GLU A 171 22.15 10.20 -39.52
CA GLU A 171 20.92 10.94 -39.26
C GLU A 171 20.27 11.43 -40.56
N GLY A 172 18.95 11.40 -40.62
CA GLY A 172 18.21 11.85 -41.79
C GLY A 172 16.71 11.86 -41.58
N THR A 173 15.98 11.97 -42.68
CA THR A 173 14.52 11.86 -42.69
C THR A 173 14.10 10.68 -43.55
N THR A 174 13.05 9.98 -43.14
CA THR A 174 12.48 8.85 -43.88
C THR A 174 10.96 8.96 -44.01
N SER A 175 10.40 8.23 -44.96
CA SER A 175 8.96 8.01 -45.07
C SER A 175 8.54 6.87 -44.14
N TRP A 176 7.46 7.07 -43.41
CA TRP A 176 6.88 6.06 -42.53
C TRP A 176 5.37 6.19 -42.54
N ASP A 177 4.66 5.05 -42.60
CA ASP A 177 3.23 5.00 -42.83
C ASP A 177 2.41 5.48 -41.62
N ARG A 178 2.95 5.36 -40.40
CA ARG A 178 2.27 5.88 -39.21
C ARG A 178 2.28 7.42 -39.19
N PRO A 179 1.17 8.06 -38.78
CA PRO A 179 1.08 9.52 -38.70
C PRO A 179 1.92 10.11 -37.57
N HIS A 180 2.12 9.36 -36.49
CA HIS A 180 2.96 9.69 -35.34
C HIS A 180 3.37 8.41 -34.62
N GLY A 181 4.44 8.48 -33.82
CA GLY A 181 4.93 7.39 -32.99
C GLY A 181 6.45 7.22 -33.08
N THR A 182 6.94 6.14 -32.47
CA THR A 182 8.35 5.77 -32.50
C THR A 182 8.51 4.30 -32.87
N ARG A 183 9.55 4.01 -33.65
CA ARG A 183 10.01 2.67 -34.02
C ARG A 183 11.49 2.54 -33.65
N ILE A 184 11.81 1.55 -32.82
CA ILE A 184 13.19 1.19 -32.48
C ILE A 184 13.52 -0.19 -33.03
N GLU A 185 14.69 -0.32 -33.64
CA GLU A 185 15.24 -1.57 -34.16
C GLU A 185 16.62 -1.82 -33.54
N LEU A 186 16.75 -2.98 -32.89
CA LEU A 186 17.96 -3.44 -32.21
C LEU A 186 18.37 -4.80 -32.75
N GLU A 187 19.65 -4.96 -33.09
CA GLU A 187 20.22 -6.25 -33.41
C GLU A 187 21.12 -6.70 -32.26
N MET A 188 20.85 -7.86 -31.65
CA MET A 188 21.56 -8.30 -30.45
C MET A 188 21.76 -9.81 -30.40
N GLU A 189 22.76 -10.25 -29.65
CA GLU A 189 22.93 -11.67 -29.34
C GLU A 189 21.83 -12.14 -28.39
N GLY A 190 21.07 -13.14 -28.82
CA GLY A 190 19.92 -13.66 -28.09
C GLY A 190 19.59 -15.09 -28.49
N ASN A 191 18.65 -15.72 -27.77
CA ASN A 191 18.06 -16.98 -28.20
C ASN A 191 16.64 -17.16 -27.66
N MET A 192 15.83 -17.97 -28.34
CA MET A 192 14.43 -18.21 -27.97
C MET A 192 14.23 -19.33 -26.94
N ARG A 193 15.21 -19.64 -26.07
CA ARG A 193 15.01 -20.61 -24.98
C ARG A 193 13.99 -20.13 -23.95
N ALA A 194 13.85 -18.82 -23.78
CA ALA A 194 12.87 -18.19 -22.89
C ALA A 194 11.57 -17.78 -23.62
N ARG A 195 11.21 -18.49 -24.70
CA ARG A 195 10.01 -18.18 -25.52
C ARG A 195 8.74 -18.11 -24.69
N GLN A 196 8.52 -19.07 -23.78
CA GLN A 196 7.34 -19.05 -22.91
C GLN A 196 7.31 -17.78 -22.05
N GLN A 197 8.44 -17.38 -21.46
CA GLN A 197 8.50 -16.16 -20.65
C GLN A 197 8.26 -14.88 -21.45
N LEU A 198 8.65 -14.86 -22.73
CA LEU A 198 8.31 -13.77 -23.65
C LEU A 198 6.79 -13.72 -23.88
N HIS A 199 6.17 -14.86 -24.18
CA HIS A 199 4.73 -14.95 -24.41
C HIS A 199 3.95 -14.57 -23.15
N ASP A 200 4.36 -15.09 -21.99
CA ASP A 200 3.81 -14.75 -20.68
C ASP A 200 3.92 -13.24 -20.44
N TYR A 201 5.08 -12.62 -20.70
CA TYR A 201 5.24 -11.16 -20.55
C TYR A 201 4.21 -10.39 -21.38
N VAL A 202 4.10 -10.68 -22.69
CA VAL A 202 3.18 -9.93 -23.56
C VAL A 202 1.72 -10.21 -23.20
N LYS A 203 1.35 -11.47 -22.92
CA LYS A 203 -0.01 -11.83 -22.48
C LYS A 203 -0.36 -11.13 -21.16
N HIS A 204 0.52 -11.18 -20.16
CA HIS A 204 0.29 -10.52 -18.88
C HIS A 204 0.22 -8.99 -19.04
N THR A 205 1.01 -8.42 -19.95
CA THR A 205 0.92 -6.98 -20.29
C THR A 205 -0.44 -6.64 -20.90
N ALA A 206 -1.03 -7.54 -21.70
CA ALA A 206 -2.37 -7.35 -22.25
C ALA A 206 -3.48 -7.45 -21.18
N VAL A 207 -3.30 -8.30 -20.16
CA VAL A 207 -4.22 -8.43 -19.01
C VAL A 207 -4.25 -7.14 -18.19
N VAL A 208 -3.07 -6.64 -17.80
CA VAL A 208 -2.96 -5.49 -16.89
C VAL A 208 -3.24 -4.14 -17.58
N ASN A 209 -3.22 -4.12 -18.92
CA ASN A 209 -3.52 -2.94 -19.74
C ASN A 209 -4.66 -3.28 -20.71
N PRO A 210 -5.92 -3.40 -20.22
CA PRO A 210 -7.06 -3.80 -21.05
C PRO A 210 -7.33 -2.81 -22.19
N HIS A 211 -6.92 -1.55 -22.03
CA HIS A 211 -7.01 -0.52 -23.04
C HIS A 211 -5.98 -0.63 -24.16
N ALA A 212 -4.93 -1.46 -24.03
CA ALA A 212 -3.87 -1.57 -25.02
C ALA A 212 -4.13 -2.69 -26.05
N ARG A 213 -3.75 -2.42 -27.31
CA ARG A 213 -3.60 -3.45 -28.35
C ARG A 213 -2.13 -3.80 -28.50
N LEU A 214 -1.80 -5.09 -28.36
CA LEU A 214 -0.43 -5.61 -28.50
C LEU A 214 -0.39 -6.67 -29.60
N GLU A 215 0.60 -6.57 -30.49
CA GLU A 215 0.83 -7.56 -31.55
C GLU A 215 2.28 -8.05 -31.43
N LEU A 216 2.46 -9.35 -31.17
CA LEU A 216 3.76 -10.00 -31.08
C LEU A 216 3.93 -10.96 -32.27
N LYS A 217 4.87 -10.64 -33.15
CA LYS A 217 5.31 -11.54 -34.23
C LYS A 217 6.70 -12.07 -33.90
N GLU A 218 6.77 -13.33 -33.51
CA GLU A 218 8.04 -14.04 -33.32
C GLU A 218 8.31 -14.98 -34.50
N PRO A 219 9.51 -15.59 -34.63
CA PRO A 219 9.86 -16.34 -35.84
C PRO A 219 8.94 -17.51 -36.18
N ARG A 220 8.16 -18.03 -35.21
CA ARG A 220 7.26 -19.18 -35.42
C ARG A 220 5.78 -18.86 -35.25
N GLU A 221 5.45 -17.95 -34.35
CA GLU A 221 4.08 -17.68 -33.93
C GLU A 221 3.76 -16.19 -34.00
N HIS A 222 2.47 -15.91 -34.09
CA HIS A 222 1.94 -14.56 -34.18
C HIS A 222 0.76 -14.43 -33.24
N PHE A 223 0.87 -13.52 -32.28
CA PHE A 223 -0.13 -13.26 -31.26
C PHE A 223 -0.69 -11.85 -31.41
N LYS A 224 -2.01 -11.74 -31.26
CA LYS A 224 -2.72 -10.47 -31.25
C LYS A 224 -3.58 -10.40 -30.01
N PHE A 225 -3.44 -9.30 -29.28
CA PHE A 225 -4.19 -9.01 -28.07
C PHE A 225 -4.96 -7.70 -28.32
N GLU A 226 -6.26 -7.81 -28.58
CA GLU A 226 -7.14 -6.67 -28.91
C GLU A 226 -7.58 -5.89 -27.66
N ARG A 227 -8.03 -4.65 -27.80
CA ARG A 227 -8.50 -3.86 -26.64
C ARG A 227 -9.78 -4.45 -26.04
N ALA A 228 -9.91 -4.38 -24.72
CA ALA A 228 -11.16 -4.66 -23.99
C ALA A 228 -11.91 -3.39 -23.58
N THR A 229 -11.21 -2.26 -23.49
CA THR A 229 -11.80 -0.96 -23.16
C THR A 229 -11.15 0.15 -24.00
N ASP A 230 -11.88 1.25 -24.18
CA ASP A 230 -11.39 2.50 -24.77
C ASP A 230 -11.10 3.56 -23.69
N GLU A 231 -11.21 3.18 -22.41
CA GLU A 231 -10.91 4.03 -21.27
C GLU A 231 -9.40 4.03 -20.97
N LEU A 232 -8.79 5.21 -20.97
CA LEU A 232 -7.41 5.38 -20.55
C LEU A 232 -7.32 5.46 -19.02
N PRO A 233 -6.19 5.02 -18.45
CA PRO A 233 -5.86 5.29 -17.06
C PRO A 233 -6.02 6.75 -16.64
N ALA A 234 -6.36 6.97 -15.37
CA ALA A 234 -6.31 8.30 -14.77
C ALA A 234 -4.88 8.88 -14.80
N GLU A 235 -4.77 10.15 -15.16
CA GLU A 235 -3.50 10.90 -15.09
C GLU A 235 -3.04 11.03 -13.64
N THR A 236 -1.73 10.91 -13.42
CA THR A 236 -1.11 11.10 -12.11
C THR A 236 -0.62 12.53 -11.94
N GLU A 237 -0.58 12.97 -10.68
CA GLU A 237 0.03 14.24 -10.30
C GLU A 237 1.28 14.00 -9.45
N GLU A 238 2.35 14.75 -9.73
CA GLU A 238 3.56 14.73 -8.90
C GLU A 238 3.25 15.24 -7.48
N ILE A 239 3.69 14.47 -6.47
CA ILE A 239 3.56 14.85 -5.06
C ILE A 239 4.89 15.17 -4.41
N LYS A 240 4.85 16.01 -3.37
CA LYS A 240 6.00 16.24 -2.51
C LYS A 240 6.30 15.02 -1.63
N PRO A 241 7.54 14.82 -1.18
CA PRO A 241 7.90 13.75 -0.25
C PRO A 241 7.05 13.77 1.03
N HIS A 242 6.72 12.60 1.55
CA HIS A 242 6.13 12.45 2.88
C HIS A 242 7.23 12.37 3.96
N PRO A 243 7.06 12.97 5.15
CA PRO A 243 8.11 13.00 6.19
C PRO A 243 8.55 11.63 6.72
N HIS A 244 7.68 10.62 6.71
CA HIS A 244 8.07 9.25 7.11
C HIS A 244 8.98 8.55 6.09
N GLY A 245 9.00 9.03 4.85
CA GLY A 245 9.71 8.42 3.73
C GLY A 245 11.00 9.09 3.32
N VAL A 246 11.49 10.02 4.14
CA VAL A 246 12.74 10.71 3.86
C VAL A 246 13.88 10.18 4.72
N GLU A 247 15.05 10.18 4.11
CA GLU A 247 16.32 9.90 4.75
C GLU A 247 17.08 11.19 5.01
N LEU A 248 18.00 11.14 5.97
CA LEU A 248 18.88 12.25 6.34
C LEU A 248 19.54 12.92 5.12
N GLY A 249 20.07 12.12 4.19
CA GLY A 249 20.72 12.64 2.99
C GLY A 249 19.80 13.46 2.09
N ASN A 250 18.53 13.05 1.98
CA ASN A 250 17.53 13.78 1.19
C ASN A 250 17.09 15.06 1.90
N VAL A 251 16.86 15.00 3.22
CA VAL A 251 16.52 16.19 4.01
C VAL A 251 17.64 17.23 3.98
N LEU A 252 18.91 16.83 4.06
CA LEU A 252 20.05 17.75 3.92
C LEU A 252 20.09 18.44 2.55
N LYS A 253 19.83 17.69 1.47
CA LYS A 253 19.73 18.26 0.11
C LYS A 253 18.57 19.25 0.02
N MET A 254 17.42 18.90 0.57
CA MET A 254 16.23 19.77 0.57
C MET A 254 16.46 21.04 1.41
N LEU A 255 17.06 20.93 2.60
CA LEU A 255 17.43 22.08 3.44
C LEU A 255 18.45 22.99 2.75
N SER A 256 19.35 22.44 1.94
CA SER A 256 20.32 23.22 1.16
C SER A 256 19.69 23.95 -0.03
N ALA A 257 18.58 23.43 -0.56
CA ALA A 257 17.91 23.95 -1.75
C ALA A 257 16.67 24.81 -1.45
N THR A 258 16.10 24.72 -0.24
CA THR A 258 14.86 25.42 0.12
C THR A 258 15.05 26.93 0.23
N ASP A 259 14.01 27.68 -0.15
CA ASP A 259 13.91 29.12 0.07
C ASP A 259 13.42 29.47 1.50
N SER A 260 12.98 28.47 2.28
CA SER A 260 12.44 28.69 3.62
C SER A 260 13.53 28.99 4.65
N HIS A 261 13.38 30.08 5.40
CA HIS A 261 14.34 30.44 6.47
C HIS A 261 14.13 29.64 7.77
N SER A 262 12.89 29.35 8.13
CA SER A 262 12.52 28.63 9.35
C SER A 262 12.24 27.15 9.08
N VAL A 263 12.49 26.28 10.07
CA VAL A 263 12.14 24.85 10.02
C VAL A 263 10.64 24.63 9.80
N SER A 264 9.79 25.42 10.47
CA SER A 264 8.33 25.33 10.30
C SER A 264 7.88 25.60 8.86
N GLY A 265 8.48 26.62 8.22
CA GLY A 265 8.25 26.92 6.81
C GLY A 265 8.76 25.82 5.88
N PHE A 266 9.97 25.31 6.13
CA PHE A 266 10.54 24.17 5.39
C PHE A 266 9.63 22.94 5.44
N LEU A 267 9.17 22.57 6.63
CA LEU A 267 8.27 21.44 6.85
C LEU A 267 6.96 21.58 6.07
N GLN A 268 6.36 22.78 6.05
CA GLN A 268 5.09 23.02 5.35
C GLN A 268 5.23 23.12 3.84
N ASN A 269 6.36 23.65 3.36
CA ASN A 269 6.56 23.93 1.94
C ASN A 269 7.16 22.74 1.19
N GLU A 270 7.99 21.93 1.81
CA GLU A 270 8.73 20.87 1.11
C GLU A 270 8.11 19.46 1.27
N PHE A 271 7.14 19.29 2.17
CA PHE A 271 6.52 18.00 2.45
C PHE A 271 5.01 18.01 2.23
N THR A 272 4.48 16.85 1.82
CA THR A 272 3.02 16.67 1.70
C THR A 272 2.37 16.45 3.07
N ARG A 273 1.11 16.86 3.21
CA ARG A 273 0.29 16.67 4.43
C ARG A 273 0.81 17.32 5.71
N VAL A 274 1.78 18.23 5.61
CA VAL A 274 2.30 18.98 6.76
C VAL A 274 1.70 20.39 6.79
N GLY A 275 0.68 20.56 7.63
CA GLY A 275 0.18 21.89 7.99
C GLY A 275 0.89 22.45 9.23
N LYS A 276 0.58 23.69 9.61
CA LYS A 276 1.17 24.36 10.79
C LYS A 276 1.14 23.51 12.05
N LYS A 277 -0.02 22.93 12.40
CA LYS A 277 -0.16 22.09 13.60
C LYS A 277 0.72 20.85 13.57
N THR A 278 0.88 20.24 12.39
CA THR A 278 1.74 19.06 12.21
C THR A 278 3.21 19.47 12.30
N ALA A 279 3.59 20.58 11.67
CA ALA A 279 4.93 21.13 11.76
C ALA A 279 5.31 21.47 13.22
N ASP A 280 4.38 22.05 13.99
CA ASP A 280 4.60 22.36 15.41
C ASP A 280 4.85 21.07 16.22
N LYS A 281 4.08 19.99 15.98
CA LYS A 281 4.34 18.67 16.61
C LYS A 281 5.71 18.10 16.24
N VAL A 282 6.10 18.16 14.96
CA VAL A 282 7.43 17.69 14.52
C VAL A 282 8.55 18.50 15.18
N ILE A 283 8.34 19.82 15.34
CA ILE A 283 9.29 20.71 16.01
C ILE A 283 9.36 20.39 17.52
N ASP A 284 8.24 20.07 18.16
CA ASP A 284 8.22 19.65 19.57
C ASP A 284 8.96 18.32 19.77
N GLU A 285 8.75 17.34 18.88
CA GLU A 285 9.53 16.09 18.86
C GLU A 285 11.02 16.37 18.60
N PHE A 286 11.35 17.31 17.71
CA PHE A 286 12.74 17.74 17.51
C PHE A 286 13.34 18.36 18.77
N ARG A 287 12.62 19.28 19.44
CA ARG A 287 13.05 19.95 20.67
C ARG A 287 13.33 18.94 21.78
N ASP A 288 12.45 17.97 21.95
CA ASP A 288 12.60 16.91 22.95
C ASP A 288 13.89 16.09 22.75
N ARG A 289 14.37 15.93 21.50
CA ARG A 289 15.60 15.20 21.16
C ARG A 289 16.84 16.09 21.10
N HIS A 290 16.67 17.35 20.72
CA HIS A 290 17.77 18.28 20.49
C HIS A 290 18.13 19.05 21.76
N TYR A 291 17.13 19.59 22.46
CA TYR A 291 17.30 20.35 23.70
C TYR A 291 16.94 19.56 24.96
N GLY A 292 16.13 18.49 24.84
CA GLY A 292 15.55 17.79 25.97
C GLY A 292 14.23 18.43 26.45
N ARG A 293 13.52 17.73 27.33
CA ARG A 293 12.39 18.28 28.08
C ARG A 293 12.86 18.83 29.42
N GLU A 294 12.16 19.83 29.95
CA GLU A 294 12.38 20.35 31.29
C GLU A 294 11.64 19.50 32.32
N MET A 295 12.34 19.06 33.36
CA MET A 295 11.73 18.39 34.50
C MET A 295 10.77 19.34 35.22
N SER A 296 9.58 18.84 35.54
CA SER A 296 8.58 19.59 36.30
C SER A 296 8.43 19.02 37.71
N TRP A 297 8.38 19.89 38.71
CA TRP A 297 8.29 19.54 40.12
C TRP A 297 7.02 20.10 40.74
N THR A 298 6.48 19.46 41.77
CA THR A 298 5.37 20.05 42.54
C THR A 298 5.83 21.34 43.25
N PRO A 299 4.98 22.38 43.35
CA PRO A 299 5.32 23.58 44.13
C PRO A 299 5.58 23.26 45.61
N PRO A 300 6.45 24.03 46.30
CA PRO A 300 6.64 23.91 47.74
C PRO A 300 5.33 24.12 48.50
N ARG A 301 4.99 23.23 49.45
CA ARG A 301 3.80 23.41 50.29
C ARG A 301 4.08 24.36 51.45
N ALA A 302 3.03 24.97 52.01
CA ALA A 302 3.14 25.96 53.09
C ALA A 302 3.83 25.48 54.40
N HIS A 303 4.09 24.18 54.55
CA HIS A 303 4.76 23.57 55.70
C HIS A 303 6.17 23.03 55.37
N GLU A 304 6.62 23.21 54.13
CA GLU A 304 7.92 22.77 53.62
C GLU A 304 8.88 23.97 53.52
N ASP A 305 10.19 23.71 53.56
CA ASP A 305 11.22 24.73 53.40
C ASP A 305 11.34 25.12 51.91
N GLY A 306 10.57 26.13 51.49
CA GLY A 306 10.57 26.65 50.12
C GLY A 306 9.64 27.85 49.95
N ASP A 307 10.04 29.03 50.43
CA ASP A 307 9.26 30.26 50.27
C ASP A 307 9.68 31.02 49.00
N VAL A 308 8.96 30.76 47.91
CA VAL A 308 9.21 31.38 46.59
C VAL A 308 9.10 32.91 46.67
N ALA A 309 8.13 33.46 47.41
CA ALA A 309 7.98 34.91 47.56
C ALA A 309 9.19 35.52 48.28
N ARG A 310 9.65 34.89 49.36
CA ARG A 310 10.85 35.35 50.09
C ARG A 310 12.10 35.26 49.22
N ALA A 311 12.27 34.17 48.47
CA ALA A 311 13.41 33.99 47.59
C ALA A 311 13.46 35.04 46.48
N VAL A 312 12.33 35.27 45.79
CA VAL A 312 12.21 36.30 44.75
C VAL A 312 12.43 37.69 45.33
N SER A 313 11.83 38.00 46.49
CA SER A 313 12.03 39.30 47.14
C SER A 313 13.48 39.55 47.54
N GLY A 314 14.22 38.51 47.95
CA GLY A 314 15.64 38.61 48.31
C GLY A 314 16.56 38.82 47.09
N ALA A 315 16.18 38.30 45.93
CA ALA A 315 16.92 38.43 44.69
C ALA A 315 16.73 39.80 44.00
N VAL A 316 15.62 40.49 44.30
CA VAL A 316 15.32 41.80 43.71
C VAL A 316 16.04 42.92 44.47
N SER A 317 17.07 43.48 43.84
CA SER A 317 17.82 44.63 44.37
C SER A 317 17.37 45.97 43.78
N ASN A 318 17.42 47.04 44.60
CA ASN A 318 17.18 48.43 44.17
C ASN A 318 15.80 48.72 43.56
N LYS A 319 14.74 48.04 44.04
CA LYS A 319 13.33 48.34 43.74
C LYS A 319 12.60 48.71 45.04
N GLY A 320 11.52 49.49 44.94
CA GLY A 320 10.78 49.93 46.14
C GLY A 320 10.15 48.74 46.86
N ALA A 321 10.13 48.75 48.20
CA ALA A 321 9.67 47.62 49.02
C ALA A 321 8.27 47.11 48.61
N ASP A 322 7.32 48.02 48.36
CA ASP A 322 5.96 47.66 47.97
C ASP A 322 5.89 46.99 46.60
N ALA A 323 6.69 47.45 45.63
CA ALA A 323 6.74 46.87 44.28
C ALA A 323 7.45 45.52 44.28
N THR A 324 8.51 45.36 45.09
CA THR A 324 9.21 44.07 45.25
C THR A 324 8.31 43.03 45.90
N ALA A 325 7.58 43.40 46.96
CA ALA A 325 6.65 42.49 47.63
C ALA A 325 5.51 42.07 46.71
N ALA A 326 4.87 43.02 46.02
CA ALA A 326 3.80 42.72 45.06
C ALA A 326 4.26 41.80 43.93
N PHE A 327 5.46 42.01 43.39
CA PHE A 327 6.04 41.16 42.36
C PHE A 327 6.35 39.75 42.88
N ALA A 328 6.97 39.63 44.05
CA ALA A 328 7.30 38.35 44.64
C ALA A 328 6.05 37.52 45.00
N ASP A 329 5.03 38.16 45.59
CA ASP A 329 3.76 37.53 45.92
C ASP A 329 3.01 37.07 44.67
N ALA A 330 3.03 37.87 43.59
CA ALA A 330 2.39 37.52 42.33
C ALA A 330 3.05 36.31 41.66
N VAL A 331 4.39 36.26 41.64
CA VAL A 331 5.15 35.11 41.10
C VAL A 331 4.88 33.86 41.92
N ALA A 332 4.96 33.93 43.25
CA ALA A 332 4.69 32.80 44.13
C ALA A 332 3.26 32.26 43.95
N LYS A 333 2.27 33.15 43.84
CA LYS A 333 0.88 32.76 43.58
C LYS A 333 0.72 31.99 42.27
N ARG A 334 1.37 32.42 41.18
CA ARG A 334 1.32 31.71 39.88
C ARG A 334 1.98 30.33 39.95
N VAL A 335 3.04 30.20 40.76
CA VAL A 335 3.70 28.91 41.03
C VAL A 335 2.76 27.98 41.82
N ASP A 336 2.09 28.48 42.86
CA ASP A 336 1.15 27.72 43.69
C ASP A 336 -0.12 27.26 42.94
N GLU A 337 -0.51 27.99 41.89
CA GLU A 337 -1.67 27.65 41.04
C GLU A 337 -1.41 26.46 40.08
N MET A 338 -0.15 26.04 39.91
CA MET A 338 0.24 24.95 39.01
C MET A 338 0.40 23.62 39.74
N ASP A 339 -0.09 22.53 39.17
CA ASP A 339 0.14 21.18 39.74
C ASP A 339 1.63 20.77 39.70
N ARG A 340 2.32 21.11 38.61
CA ARG A 340 3.77 20.94 38.45
C ARG A 340 4.38 22.11 37.67
N VAL A 341 5.56 22.55 38.09
CA VAL A 341 6.25 23.74 37.57
C VAL A 341 7.60 23.32 36.97
N ALA A 342 7.84 23.75 35.74
CA ALA A 342 9.12 23.62 35.03
C ALA A 342 9.81 24.98 34.96
N TYR A 343 11.11 25.01 34.63
CA TYR A 343 11.91 26.23 34.60
C TYR A 343 11.29 27.32 33.70
N GLN A 344 10.87 26.97 32.48
CA GLN A 344 10.22 27.89 31.55
C GLN A 344 8.91 28.51 32.07
N HIS A 345 8.20 27.81 32.96
CA HIS A 345 7.00 28.38 33.60
C HIS A 345 7.40 29.53 34.53
N VAL A 346 8.46 29.33 35.33
CA VAL A 346 9.00 30.37 36.22
C VAL A 346 9.48 31.57 35.42
N GLU A 347 10.21 31.34 34.32
CA GLU A 347 10.66 32.40 33.42
C GLU A 347 9.49 33.22 32.87
N ARG A 348 8.45 32.54 32.37
CA ARG A 348 7.23 33.19 31.90
C ARG A 348 6.52 33.97 32.99
N PHE A 349 6.32 33.38 34.18
CA PHE A 349 5.65 34.04 35.29
C PHE A 349 6.39 35.30 35.73
N VAL A 350 7.71 35.21 35.90
CA VAL A 350 8.56 36.36 36.22
C VAL A 350 8.44 37.44 35.13
N ALA A 351 8.46 37.07 33.86
CA ALA A 351 8.34 38.03 32.77
C ALA A 351 6.97 38.73 32.73
N GLU A 352 5.87 37.97 32.86
CA GLU A 352 4.50 38.48 32.88
C GLU A 352 4.24 39.38 34.08
N GLU A 353 4.57 38.91 35.29
CA GLU A 353 4.31 39.65 36.53
C GLU A 353 5.24 40.87 36.67
N ALA A 354 6.47 40.81 36.16
CA ALA A 354 7.34 41.98 36.10
C ALA A 354 6.73 43.10 35.24
N ASN A 355 6.09 42.74 34.11
CA ASN A 355 5.41 43.71 33.25
C ASN A 355 4.13 44.25 33.91
N ALA A 356 3.37 43.40 34.61
CA ALA A 356 2.16 43.81 35.32
C ALA A 356 2.46 44.78 36.47
N VAL A 357 3.44 44.46 37.32
CA VAL A 357 3.86 45.32 38.44
C VAL A 357 4.51 46.61 37.93
N GLU A 358 5.22 46.57 36.80
CA GLU A 358 5.72 47.79 36.16
C GLU A 358 4.57 48.73 35.75
N ALA A 359 3.46 48.20 35.24
CA ALA A 359 2.29 49.00 34.88
C ALA A 359 1.62 49.64 36.10
N ASP A 360 1.53 48.93 37.22
CA ASP A 360 0.83 49.39 38.43
C ASP A 360 1.69 50.29 39.32
N HIS A 361 2.99 50.04 39.40
CA HIS A 361 3.90 50.74 40.33
C HIS A 361 4.92 51.66 39.63
N GLY A 362 4.97 51.67 38.29
CA GLY A 362 5.90 52.47 37.50
C GLY A 362 7.38 52.10 37.71
N LYS A 363 7.65 50.87 38.15
CA LYS A 363 9.00 50.37 38.43
C LYS A 363 9.38 49.29 37.43
N ASN A 364 10.34 49.60 36.57
CA ASN A 364 10.87 48.63 35.62
C ASN A 364 11.75 47.59 36.31
N PHE A 365 11.43 46.31 36.09
CA PHE A 365 12.30 45.18 36.43
C PHE A 365 13.11 44.81 35.17
N GLY A 366 14.37 45.23 35.12
CA GLY A 366 15.25 44.97 33.98
C GLY A 366 15.67 43.51 33.88
N LYS A 367 16.30 43.14 32.75
CA LYS A 367 16.70 41.76 32.42
C LYS A 367 17.41 41.02 33.58
N THR A 368 18.45 41.61 34.15
CA THR A 368 19.21 40.99 35.27
C THR A 368 18.37 40.76 36.53
N VAL A 369 17.41 41.65 36.83
CA VAL A 369 16.53 41.47 38.00
C VAL A 369 15.55 40.32 37.76
N ARG A 370 15.08 40.15 36.51
CA ARG A 370 14.24 39.03 36.12
C ARG A 370 15.01 37.71 36.15
N GLU A 371 16.23 37.68 35.61
CA GLU A 371 17.11 36.49 35.64
C GLU A 371 17.36 36.03 37.08
N ASN A 372 17.79 36.95 37.96
CA ASN A 372 18.00 36.62 39.38
C ASN A 372 16.72 36.15 40.08
N ALA A 373 15.55 36.72 39.73
CA ALA A 373 14.27 36.31 40.29
C ALA A 373 13.87 34.90 39.82
N VAL A 374 14.13 34.55 38.56
CA VAL A 374 13.90 33.20 38.02
C VAL A 374 14.78 32.18 38.72
N GLU A 375 16.08 32.47 38.85
CA GLU A 375 17.02 31.58 39.54
C GLU A 375 16.63 31.38 41.01
N ALA A 376 16.28 32.45 41.72
CA ALA A 376 15.88 32.36 43.12
C ALA A 376 14.56 31.59 43.30
N ALA A 377 13.58 31.81 42.43
CA ALA A 377 12.33 31.04 42.43
C ALA A 377 12.59 29.57 42.10
N TRP A 378 13.45 29.27 41.12
CA TRP A 378 13.77 27.90 40.73
C TRP A 378 14.55 27.15 41.82
N ARG A 379 15.48 27.81 42.51
CA ARG A 379 16.15 27.25 43.70
C ARG A 379 15.18 27.00 44.85
N ALA A 380 14.26 27.93 45.10
CA ALA A 380 13.23 27.76 46.13
C ALA A 380 12.23 26.64 45.80
N ILE A 381 11.92 26.45 44.51
CA ILE A 381 11.19 25.28 44.06
C ILE A 381 12.08 24.08 44.30
N THR A 382 13.16 23.86 43.55
CA THR A 382 13.96 22.63 43.56
C THR A 382 14.55 22.26 44.93
N GLY A 383 14.81 23.23 45.79
CA GLY A 383 15.51 23.05 47.07
C GLY A 383 17.02 22.85 46.89
N PHE A 384 17.54 23.09 45.69
CA PHE A 384 18.96 22.99 45.37
C PHE A 384 19.71 24.25 45.77
N ASP A 385 20.77 24.09 46.54
CA ASP A 385 21.71 25.14 46.90
C ASP A 385 23.13 24.75 46.45
N PRO A 386 23.74 25.49 45.49
CA PRO A 386 25.10 25.19 45.02
C PRO A 386 26.17 25.32 46.12
N ASP A 387 25.89 26.08 47.19
CA ASP A 387 26.79 26.26 48.33
C ASP A 387 26.70 25.08 49.33
N GLU A 388 25.68 24.21 49.22
CA GLU A 388 25.47 23.02 50.06
C GLU A 388 25.22 21.73 49.23
N PRO A 389 26.22 21.27 48.45
CA PRO A 389 26.04 20.18 47.47
C PRO A 389 25.81 18.79 48.08
N ASP A 390 26.13 18.59 49.37
CA ASP A 390 25.91 17.32 50.08
C ASP A 390 24.41 17.00 50.31
N GLN A 391 23.50 17.95 50.02
CA GLN A 391 22.05 17.76 49.99
C GLN A 391 21.54 17.58 48.53
N ALA A 392 22.17 16.66 47.79
CA ALA A 392 21.99 16.49 46.34
C ALA A 392 20.53 16.31 45.86
N ALA A 393 19.64 15.78 46.70
CA ALA A 393 18.19 15.86 46.48
C ALA A 393 17.52 16.11 47.84
N ASN A 394 16.85 17.25 47.98
CA ASN A 394 16.05 17.50 49.18
C ASN A 394 14.87 16.50 49.23
N GLU A 395 14.38 16.18 50.43
CA GLU A 395 13.28 15.26 50.71
C GLU A 395 12.05 15.49 49.81
N ARG A 396 11.83 16.73 49.38
CA ARG A 396 10.77 17.10 48.43
C ARG A 396 10.93 16.46 47.05
N LEU A 397 12.13 16.53 46.45
CA LEU A 397 12.40 15.90 45.15
C LEU A 397 12.30 14.38 45.26
N ILE A 398 12.76 13.82 46.37
CA ILE A 398 12.67 12.38 46.68
C ILE A 398 11.20 11.96 46.78
N SER A 399 10.36 12.73 47.48
CA SER A 399 8.94 12.44 47.62
C SER A 399 8.20 12.51 46.28
N ASP A 400 8.54 13.49 45.44
CA ASP A 400 8.00 13.61 44.07
C ASP A 400 8.42 12.43 43.20
N ALA A 401 9.70 12.06 43.23
CA ALA A 401 10.24 10.92 42.49
C ALA A 401 9.64 9.60 42.97
N PHE A 402 9.44 9.45 44.29
CA PHE A 402 8.81 8.28 44.89
C PHE A 402 7.37 8.11 44.40
N ALA A 403 6.57 9.18 44.40
CA ALA A 403 5.20 9.11 43.93
C ALA A 403 5.09 8.64 42.46
N LEU A 404 6.00 9.12 41.60
CA LEU A 404 6.05 8.70 40.19
C LEU A 404 6.54 7.25 40.03
N ALA A 405 7.56 6.85 40.78
CA ALA A 405 8.11 5.51 40.73
C ALA A 405 7.13 4.48 41.29
N ASP A 406 6.48 4.77 42.42
CA ASP A 406 5.50 3.91 43.08
C ASP A 406 4.29 3.64 42.17
N GLU A 407 3.73 4.69 41.56
CA GLU A 407 2.63 4.56 40.57
C GLU A 407 3.03 3.66 39.39
N ALA A 408 4.28 3.78 38.92
CA ALA A 408 4.80 3.04 37.77
C ALA A 408 5.17 1.58 38.08
N THR A 409 5.52 1.26 39.34
CA THR A 409 5.95 -0.07 39.76
C THR A 409 4.81 -0.86 40.40
N SER A 410 4.10 -1.67 39.60
CA SER A 410 2.91 -2.41 40.05
C SER A 410 3.18 -3.46 41.14
N THR A 411 2.87 -3.13 42.39
CA THR A 411 2.51 -4.01 43.55
C THR A 411 3.46 -5.15 43.99
N ARG A 412 4.73 -5.21 43.56
CA ARG A 412 5.67 -6.27 44.00
C ARG A 412 6.89 -5.79 44.78
N LYS A 413 6.99 -4.51 45.11
CA LYS A 413 8.13 -3.94 45.83
C LYS A 413 7.64 -3.25 47.09
N ASP A 414 8.41 -3.36 48.16
CA ASP A 414 8.16 -2.62 49.39
C ASP A 414 8.52 -1.14 49.22
N ASP A 415 7.80 -0.28 49.95
CA ASP A 415 7.95 1.17 49.91
C ASP A 415 9.38 1.63 50.26
N GLU A 416 10.12 0.86 51.08
CA GLU A 416 11.50 1.19 51.47
C GLU A 416 12.45 1.06 50.26
N THR A 417 12.32 -0.01 49.49
CA THR A 417 13.06 -0.20 48.24
C THR A 417 12.73 0.86 47.19
N ILE A 418 11.44 1.20 47.01
CA ILE A 418 11.03 2.23 46.06
C ILE A 418 11.55 3.61 46.50
N ARG A 419 11.55 3.89 47.80
CA ARG A 419 12.11 5.13 48.36
C ARG A 419 13.62 5.24 48.16
N ALA A 420 14.38 4.17 48.41
CA ALA A 420 15.82 4.15 48.17
C ALA A 420 16.16 4.33 46.68
N PHE A 421 15.36 3.72 45.79
CA PHE A 421 15.48 3.95 44.34
C PHE A 421 15.14 5.39 43.96
N ALA A 422 14.05 5.94 44.50
CA ALA A 422 13.61 7.31 44.22
C ALA A 422 14.59 8.37 44.71
N GLU A 423 15.25 8.15 45.85
CA GLU A 423 16.33 9.01 46.35
C GLU A 423 17.50 9.09 45.37
N ARG A 424 17.96 7.92 44.88
CA ARG A 424 19.04 7.84 43.89
C ARG A 424 18.66 8.49 42.57
N LEU A 425 17.43 8.26 42.13
CA LEU A 425 16.92 8.80 40.89
C LEU A 425 16.74 10.33 40.97
N ALA A 426 16.16 10.85 42.07
CA ALA A 426 16.00 12.28 42.29
C ALA A 426 17.35 13.02 42.27
N ALA A 427 18.39 12.42 42.86
CA ALA A 427 19.73 12.99 42.84
C ALA A 427 20.34 13.09 41.43
N LYS A 428 19.87 12.30 40.44
CA LYS A 428 20.33 12.42 39.04
C LYS A 428 19.73 13.59 38.28
N PHE A 429 18.62 14.15 38.75
CA PHE A 429 17.98 15.29 38.10
C PHE A 429 18.57 16.65 38.54
N VAL A 430 19.44 16.66 39.55
CA VAL A 430 20.10 17.84 40.10
C VAL A 430 21.51 17.96 39.51
N PRO A 431 22.00 19.17 39.17
CA PRO A 431 23.28 19.33 38.49
C PRO A 431 24.43 19.10 39.47
N GLU A 432 25.61 18.79 38.94
CA GLU A 432 26.84 18.93 39.72
C GLU A 432 27.13 20.42 39.99
N PRO A 433 27.84 20.78 41.07
CA PRO A 433 28.03 22.18 41.47
C PRO A 433 28.69 23.06 40.40
N GLU A 434 29.48 22.45 39.51
CA GLU A 434 30.14 23.12 38.39
C GLU A 434 29.19 23.54 37.25
N ASP A 435 28.00 22.93 37.16
CA ASP A 435 26.99 23.21 36.13
C ASP A 435 25.76 23.99 36.67
N ALA A 436 25.81 24.41 37.94
CA ALA A 436 24.68 25.00 38.66
C ALA A 436 24.11 26.28 38.02
N ASP A 437 24.97 27.16 37.50
CA ASP A 437 24.56 28.48 36.98
C ASP A 437 23.80 28.39 35.64
N ALA A 438 23.98 27.30 34.88
CA ALA A 438 23.32 27.08 33.58
C ALA A 438 22.19 26.04 33.65
N TRP A 439 21.91 25.48 34.82
CA TRP A 439 21.00 24.36 34.96
C TRP A 439 19.53 24.76 34.83
N ARG A 440 18.87 24.16 33.83
CA ARG A 440 17.42 24.32 33.56
C ARG A 440 16.63 23.03 33.76
N GLY A 441 17.28 21.97 34.24
CA GLY A 441 16.65 20.65 34.38
C GLY A 441 16.22 20.03 33.05
N ARG A 442 17.01 20.23 31.98
CA ARG A 442 16.72 19.71 30.64
C ARG A 442 17.36 18.34 30.44
N PHE A 443 16.56 17.36 30.07
CA PHE A 443 17.01 15.99 29.84
C PHE A 443 16.28 15.40 28.64
N THR A 444 16.98 14.62 27.84
CA THR A 444 16.38 13.79 26.78
C THR A 444 15.77 12.52 27.40
N ARG A 445 14.94 11.81 26.63
CA ARG A 445 14.37 10.54 27.10
C ARG A 445 15.46 9.50 27.39
N ASP A 446 16.54 9.53 26.61
CA ASP A 446 17.69 8.63 26.79
C ASP A 446 18.43 8.94 28.09
N ASP A 447 18.59 10.22 28.46
CA ASP A 447 19.16 10.61 29.75
C ASP A 447 18.29 10.11 30.91
N VAL A 448 16.96 10.27 30.83
CA VAL A 448 16.02 9.78 31.85
C VAL A 448 16.10 8.27 31.98
N ARG A 449 16.15 7.55 30.84
CA ARG A 449 16.30 6.10 30.82
C ARG A 449 17.61 5.68 31.49
N GLU A 450 18.71 6.34 31.17
CA GLU A 450 20.01 6.08 31.79
C GLU A 450 19.99 6.35 33.30
N PHE A 451 19.31 7.41 33.76
CA PHE A 451 19.17 7.71 35.18
C PHE A 451 18.39 6.62 35.92
N VAL A 452 17.30 6.14 35.31
CA VAL A 452 16.51 5.02 35.83
C VAL A 452 17.34 3.74 35.87
N ASP A 453 18.07 3.43 34.79
CA ASP A 453 18.90 2.23 34.70
C ASP A 453 19.98 2.21 35.78
N ARG A 454 20.77 3.29 35.88
CA ARG A 454 21.83 3.39 36.89
C ARG A 454 21.27 3.34 38.32
N SER A 455 20.14 3.99 38.58
CA SER A 455 19.52 4.00 39.91
C SER A 455 18.98 2.63 40.29
N ALA A 456 18.42 1.90 39.31
CA ALA A 456 17.92 0.55 39.49
C ALA A 456 19.06 -0.44 39.76
N ASP A 457 20.14 -0.37 38.99
CA ASP A 457 21.34 -1.22 39.17
C ASP A 457 21.94 -1.01 40.57
N MET A 458 22.10 0.25 41.00
CA MET A 458 22.59 0.58 42.34
C MET A 458 21.65 0.11 43.46
N THR A 459 20.35 0.01 43.18
CA THR A 459 19.36 -0.48 44.15
C THR A 459 19.37 -2.00 44.23
N GLU A 460 19.60 -2.68 43.11
CA GLU A 460 19.80 -4.13 43.10
C GLU A 460 21.05 -4.53 43.88
N ASP A 461 22.16 -3.80 43.72
CA ASP A 461 23.41 -4.05 44.43
C ASP A 461 23.31 -3.90 45.96
N ARG A 462 22.44 -3.01 46.46
CA ARG A 462 22.37 -2.61 47.87
C ARG A 462 21.19 -3.22 48.62
N GLU A 463 20.04 -3.34 47.96
CA GLU A 463 18.79 -3.81 48.54
C GLU A 463 18.36 -5.21 48.02
N ASP A 464 19.15 -5.85 47.14
CA ASP A 464 18.88 -7.18 46.55
C ASP A 464 17.51 -7.23 45.82
N ALA A 465 17.08 -6.09 45.29
CA ALA A 465 15.77 -5.90 44.68
C ALA A 465 15.87 -5.53 43.19
N THR A 466 15.64 -6.51 42.31
CA THR A 466 15.76 -6.33 40.86
C THR A 466 14.62 -5.47 40.28
N PHE A 467 14.97 -4.50 39.42
CA PHE A 467 14.03 -3.82 38.51
C PHE A 467 14.16 -4.44 37.12
N GLY A 468 13.15 -5.16 36.65
CA GLY A 468 13.13 -5.68 35.28
C GLY A 468 12.92 -4.57 34.24
N ASP A 469 13.26 -4.84 32.99
CA ASP A 469 13.23 -3.86 31.90
C ASP A 469 11.88 -3.14 31.74
N THR A 470 10.77 -3.86 31.88
CA THR A 470 9.42 -3.28 31.84
C THR A 470 9.17 -2.28 32.97
N ALA A 471 9.65 -2.57 34.18
CA ALA A 471 9.50 -1.64 35.30
C ALA A 471 10.34 -0.38 35.08
N ARG A 472 11.57 -0.54 34.57
CA ARG A 472 12.45 0.57 34.20
C ARG A 472 11.83 1.43 33.09
N GLU A 473 11.19 0.80 32.10
CA GLU A 473 10.51 1.52 31.02
C GLU A 473 9.29 2.30 31.55
N ASN A 474 8.47 1.67 32.38
CA ASN A 474 7.31 2.33 32.98
C ASN A 474 7.71 3.54 33.84
N VAL A 475 8.79 3.44 34.62
CA VAL A 475 9.31 4.57 35.41
C VAL A 475 9.81 5.67 34.48
N THR A 476 10.57 5.31 33.44
CA THR A 476 11.04 6.27 32.42
C THR A 476 9.88 7.03 31.79
N ASP A 477 8.82 6.32 31.40
CA ASP A 477 7.61 6.92 30.81
C ASP A 477 6.84 7.79 31.81
N ALA A 478 6.76 7.38 33.08
CA ALA A 478 6.14 8.17 34.14
C ALA A 478 6.83 9.53 34.33
N PHE A 479 8.17 9.55 34.39
CA PHE A 479 8.94 10.78 34.44
C PHE A 479 8.80 11.58 33.15
N TRP A 480 9.00 10.96 31.98
CA TRP A 480 8.91 11.63 30.68
C TRP A 480 7.55 12.31 30.43
N ARG A 481 6.47 11.71 30.92
CA ARG A 481 5.10 12.24 30.85
C ARG A 481 4.89 13.51 31.67
N VAL A 482 5.58 13.66 32.81
CA VAL A 482 5.49 14.88 33.63
C VAL A 482 6.43 15.99 33.18
N MET A 483 7.51 15.66 32.46
CA MET A 483 8.39 16.65 31.87
C MET A 483 7.67 17.51 30.81
N ARG A 484 8.23 18.68 30.48
CA ARG A 484 7.64 19.66 29.57
C ARG A 484 8.59 19.96 28.40
N THR A 485 8.08 19.85 27.18
CA THR A 485 8.79 20.29 25.97
C THR A 485 9.18 21.75 26.09
N VAL A 486 10.43 22.05 25.74
CA VAL A 486 10.97 23.41 25.81
C VAL A 486 10.35 24.33 24.75
N SER A 487 10.34 25.63 25.02
CA SER A 487 9.83 26.65 24.09
C SER A 487 10.91 27.23 23.16
N ASP A 488 12.17 26.78 23.28
CA ASP A 488 13.29 27.24 22.47
C ASP A 488 13.01 27.13 20.96
N ASP A 489 13.35 28.16 20.21
CA ASP A 489 13.19 28.15 18.76
C ASP A 489 14.18 27.17 18.11
N PRO A 490 13.75 26.34 17.14
CA PRO A 490 14.68 25.48 16.42
C PRO A 490 15.67 26.33 15.60
N PRO A 491 16.87 25.78 15.27
CA PRO A 491 17.85 26.49 14.44
C PRO A 491 17.27 26.87 13.07
N LEU A 492 17.91 27.82 12.39
CA LEU A 492 17.48 28.20 11.05
C LEU A 492 17.70 27.03 10.07
N ALA A 493 16.91 26.98 8.99
CA ALA A 493 17.00 25.89 8.01
C ALA A 493 18.42 25.74 7.42
N ARG A 494 19.13 26.85 7.22
CA ARG A 494 20.53 26.86 6.75
C ARG A 494 21.52 26.34 7.77
N GLU A 495 21.28 26.60 9.06
CA GLU A 495 22.13 26.08 10.14
C GLU A 495 21.94 24.57 10.27
N LEU A 496 20.70 24.08 10.18
CA LEU A 496 20.43 22.65 10.11
C LEU A 496 21.08 21.97 8.89
N ALA A 497 21.08 22.62 7.72
CA ALA A 497 21.72 22.05 6.53
C ALA A 497 23.22 21.73 6.73
N GLU A 498 23.89 22.47 7.62
CA GLU A 498 25.30 22.29 7.96
C GLU A 498 25.53 21.37 9.17
N ASP A 499 24.48 21.10 9.96
CA ASP A 499 24.52 20.23 11.15
C ASP A 499 23.78 18.90 10.90
N ARG A 500 24.59 17.85 10.68
CA ARG A 500 24.08 16.49 10.44
C ARG A 500 23.40 15.88 11.66
N ASP A 501 23.87 16.18 12.87
CA ASP A 501 23.34 15.58 14.09
C ASP A 501 22.00 16.22 14.44
N ALA A 502 21.89 17.55 14.34
CA ALA A 502 20.62 18.25 14.49
C ALA A 502 19.61 17.83 13.41
N THR A 503 20.04 17.71 12.14
CA THR A 503 19.13 17.23 11.07
C THR A 503 18.70 15.78 11.30
N SER A 504 19.57 14.91 11.80
CA SER A 504 19.21 13.54 12.18
C SER A 504 18.11 13.52 13.23
N LYS A 505 18.20 14.39 14.26
CA LYS A 505 17.15 14.56 15.27
C LYS A 505 15.84 15.10 14.68
N LEU A 506 15.90 15.98 13.67
CA LEU A 506 14.71 16.45 12.96
C LEU A 506 14.03 15.32 12.19
N VAL A 507 14.79 14.49 11.48
CA VAL A 507 14.26 13.31 10.78
C VAL A 507 13.65 12.31 11.76
N ALA A 508 14.29 12.09 12.92
CA ALA A 508 13.71 11.26 13.97
C ALA A 508 12.38 11.85 14.50
N GLY A 509 12.29 13.18 14.66
CA GLY A 509 11.06 13.86 15.04
C GLY A 509 9.95 13.75 13.99
N MET A 510 10.29 13.81 12.70
CA MET A 510 9.35 13.56 11.60
C MET A 510 8.76 12.15 11.67
N ARG A 511 9.59 11.13 11.93
CA ARG A 511 9.16 9.72 12.02
C ARG A 511 8.32 9.42 13.26
N ALA A 512 8.60 10.09 14.38
CA ALA A 512 7.85 9.92 15.61
C ALA A 512 6.48 10.61 15.62
N THR A 513 6.29 11.61 14.75
CA THR A 513 5.02 12.34 14.65
C THR A 513 4.01 11.56 13.82
N ASP A 514 2.77 11.45 14.31
CA ASP A 514 1.64 10.93 13.54
C ASP A 514 1.19 11.97 12.48
N ILE A 515 1.30 11.58 11.21
CA ILE A 515 1.05 12.43 10.04
C ILE A 515 0.09 11.70 9.10
N ILE A 516 -0.88 12.45 8.57
CA ILE A 516 -1.88 11.93 7.64
C ILE A 516 -1.20 11.38 6.39
N ALA A 517 -1.68 10.24 5.91
CA ALA A 517 -1.23 9.59 4.69
C ALA A 517 -1.15 10.55 3.47
N PRO A 518 -0.13 10.43 2.61
CA PRO A 518 -0.03 11.15 1.35
C PRO A 518 -1.30 11.03 0.49
N PRO A 519 -1.56 12.03 -0.36
CA PRO A 519 -2.66 11.94 -1.32
C PRO A 519 -2.42 10.80 -2.32
N THR A 520 -3.52 10.26 -2.87
CA THR A 520 -3.50 9.16 -3.83
C THR A 520 -3.50 9.61 -5.28
N SER A 521 -3.56 10.93 -5.55
CA SER A 521 -3.55 11.48 -6.90
C SER A 521 -2.25 11.21 -7.66
N CYS A 522 -1.19 10.82 -6.97
CA CYS A 522 0.06 10.36 -7.60
C CYS A 522 0.04 8.89 -8.05
N LEU A 523 -1.05 8.17 -7.78
CA LEU A 523 -1.26 6.79 -8.17
C LEU A 523 -2.36 6.70 -9.24
N SER A 524 -2.15 5.81 -10.18
CA SER A 524 -3.09 5.38 -11.20
C SER A 524 -3.30 3.87 -11.03
N PRO A 525 -4.16 3.45 -10.08
CA PRO A 525 -4.57 2.05 -9.96
C PRO A 525 -5.32 1.59 -11.23
N ILE A 526 -5.51 0.29 -11.41
CA ILE A 526 -6.22 -0.23 -12.58
C ILE A 526 -7.74 -0.08 -12.39
N SER A 527 -8.24 -0.21 -11.17
CA SER A 527 -9.63 -0.48 -10.75
C SER A 527 -10.05 -1.94 -10.84
N ALA A 528 -10.97 -2.35 -9.96
CA ALA A 528 -11.53 -3.70 -9.95
C ALA A 528 -12.24 -4.04 -11.27
N GLU A 529 -12.97 -3.10 -11.86
CA GLU A 529 -13.70 -3.32 -13.12
C GLU A 529 -12.74 -3.59 -14.29
N LEU A 530 -11.66 -2.82 -14.39
CA LEU A 530 -10.66 -3.01 -15.45
C LEU A 530 -9.78 -4.24 -15.21
N VAL A 531 -9.50 -4.63 -13.96
CA VAL A 531 -8.87 -5.92 -13.63
C VAL A 531 -9.73 -7.08 -14.14
N GLU A 532 -11.04 -7.04 -13.89
CA GLU A 532 -11.96 -8.07 -14.37
C GLU A 532 -12.02 -8.10 -15.90
N ALA A 533 -12.09 -6.93 -16.56
CA ALA A 533 -12.09 -6.81 -18.01
C ALA A 533 -10.81 -7.40 -18.63
N GLY A 534 -9.65 -7.13 -18.02
CA GLY A 534 -8.36 -7.67 -18.44
C GLY A 534 -8.28 -9.20 -18.31
N LEU A 535 -8.80 -9.77 -17.21
CA LEU A 535 -8.86 -11.22 -17.02
C LEU A 535 -9.80 -11.88 -18.03
N ARG A 536 -11.01 -11.34 -18.21
CA ARG A 536 -12.02 -11.85 -19.14
C ARG A 536 -11.58 -11.78 -20.60
N LYS A 537 -10.75 -10.80 -20.95
CA LYS A 537 -10.17 -10.65 -22.28
C LYS A 537 -9.22 -11.79 -22.65
N GLU A 538 -8.43 -12.27 -21.70
CA GLU A 538 -7.28 -13.16 -21.96
C GLU A 538 -7.44 -14.58 -21.42
N TYR A 539 -8.45 -14.82 -20.58
CA TYR A 539 -8.76 -16.12 -20.00
C TYR A 539 -10.25 -16.39 -20.14
N ASP A 540 -10.61 -17.52 -20.75
CA ASP A 540 -11.98 -18.00 -20.81
C ASP A 540 -12.32 -18.79 -19.54
N ALA A 541 -12.93 -18.10 -18.58
CA ALA A 541 -13.36 -18.62 -17.29
C ALA A 541 -14.87 -18.50 -17.09
N GLU A 542 -15.43 -19.36 -16.23
CA GLU A 542 -16.85 -19.33 -15.85
C GLU A 542 -17.16 -18.25 -14.80
N PHE A 543 -16.15 -17.83 -14.05
CA PHE A 543 -16.29 -16.90 -12.94
C PHE A 543 -15.09 -15.94 -12.89
N TYR A 544 -15.39 -14.68 -12.58
CA TYR A 544 -14.40 -13.62 -12.34
C TYR A 544 -14.79 -12.84 -11.09
N SER A 545 -13.79 -12.37 -10.37
CA SER A 545 -13.94 -11.45 -9.24
C SER A 545 -12.69 -10.58 -9.16
N ALA A 546 -12.84 -9.34 -8.71
CA ALA A 546 -11.74 -8.42 -8.52
C ALA A 546 -11.99 -7.52 -7.30
N SER A 547 -10.91 -7.07 -6.68
CA SER A 547 -10.93 -6.13 -5.57
C SER A 547 -9.83 -5.09 -5.77
N SER A 548 -10.13 -3.84 -5.41
CA SER A 548 -9.16 -2.76 -5.30
C SER A 548 -9.27 -2.20 -3.91
N ARG A 549 -8.15 -2.16 -3.19
CA ARG A 549 -8.11 -1.66 -1.83
C ARG A 549 -7.91 -0.15 -1.81
N ASP A 550 -8.18 0.45 -0.65
CA ASP A 550 -7.81 1.84 -0.41
C ASP A 550 -6.28 1.97 -0.36
N ALA A 551 -5.76 3.17 -0.61
CA ALA A 551 -4.33 3.38 -0.57
C ALA A 551 -3.79 3.37 0.87
N GLU A 552 -2.70 2.65 1.06
CA GLU A 552 -1.92 2.62 2.29
C GLU A 552 -0.55 3.25 2.07
N VAL A 553 0.28 3.31 3.11
CA VAL A 553 1.56 4.01 3.08
C VAL A 553 2.65 3.10 3.60
N HIS A 554 3.72 2.96 2.84
CA HIS A 554 4.94 2.31 3.31
C HIS A 554 6.11 3.26 3.12
N ALA A 555 6.92 3.48 4.16
CA ALA A 555 8.07 4.38 4.11
C ALA A 555 7.74 5.72 3.42
N GLY A 556 6.58 6.31 3.73
CA GLY A 556 6.11 7.57 3.16
C GLY A 556 5.71 7.57 1.68
N ASP A 557 5.79 6.43 0.99
CA ASP A 557 5.31 6.26 -0.37
C ASP A 557 3.91 5.63 -0.33
N PRO A 558 2.88 6.27 -0.93
CA PRO A 558 1.56 5.67 -1.02
C PRO A 558 1.60 4.44 -1.93
N PHE A 559 0.81 3.43 -1.61
CA PHE A 559 0.61 2.28 -2.47
C PHE A 559 -0.83 1.78 -2.44
N VAL A 560 -1.27 1.14 -3.53
CA VAL A 560 -2.57 0.48 -3.66
C VAL A 560 -2.33 -0.96 -4.08
N VAL A 561 -3.12 -1.88 -3.52
CA VAL A 561 -3.11 -3.28 -3.91
C VAL A 561 -4.43 -3.68 -4.53
N GLU A 562 -4.34 -4.38 -5.65
CA GLU A 562 -5.48 -4.87 -6.41
C GLU A 562 -5.31 -6.38 -6.63
N ALA A 563 -6.41 -7.12 -6.53
CA ALA A 563 -6.41 -8.56 -6.76
C ALA A 563 -7.54 -8.96 -7.69
N GLY A 564 -7.30 -9.99 -8.50
CA GLY A 564 -8.29 -10.57 -9.40
C GLY A 564 -8.21 -12.09 -9.39
N ILE A 565 -9.36 -12.76 -9.52
CA ILE A 565 -9.45 -14.21 -9.61
C ILE A 565 -10.35 -14.58 -10.78
N ALA A 566 -9.85 -15.42 -11.68
CA ALA A 566 -10.63 -16.09 -12.70
C ALA A 566 -10.64 -17.61 -12.43
N TYR A 567 -11.81 -18.26 -12.58
CA TYR A 567 -11.97 -19.68 -12.24
C TYR A 567 -12.83 -20.45 -13.25
N GLY A 568 -12.40 -21.67 -13.58
CA GLY A 568 -13.12 -22.60 -14.46
C GLY A 568 -12.89 -22.36 -15.96
N GLY A 569 -13.85 -22.79 -16.79
CA GLY A 569 -13.80 -22.61 -18.25
C GLY A 569 -12.69 -23.44 -18.90
N GLU A 570 -11.89 -22.80 -19.76
CA GLU A 570 -10.75 -23.41 -20.45
C GLU A 570 -9.43 -23.36 -19.65
N ILE A 571 -9.47 -22.84 -18.42
CA ILE A 571 -8.30 -22.81 -17.53
C ILE A 571 -7.91 -24.24 -17.13
N GLU A 572 -6.61 -24.54 -17.20
CA GLU A 572 -6.07 -25.87 -16.90
C GLU A 572 -6.40 -26.29 -15.46
N ALA A 573 -7.13 -27.41 -15.32
CA ALA A 573 -7.55 -27.92 -14.02
C ALA A 573 -6.47 -28.72 -13.29
N GLU A 574 -5.45 -29.19 -14.01
CA GLU A 574 -4.34 -29.96 -13.45
C GLU A 574 -3.16 -29.03 -13.13
N GLY A 575 -2.63 -29.11 -11.91
CA GLY A 575 -1.46 -28.34 -11.50
C GLY A 575 -1.75 -27.16 -10.59
N GLN A 576 -0.76 -26.27 -10.46
CA GLN A 576 -0.85 -25.07 -9.63
C GLN A 576 -1.60 -23.98 -10.38
N ALA A 577 -2.41 -23.21 -9.65
CA ALA A 577 -3.05 -22.02 -10.15
C ALA A 577 -2.01 -21.06 -10.76
N ASP A 578 -2.36 -20.40 -11.86
CA ASP A 578 -1.48 -19.43 -12.49
C ASP A 578 -1.46 -18.14 -11.66
N LEU A 579 -0.27 -17.69 -11.26
CA LEU A 579 -0.08 -16.51 -10.43
C LEU A 579 0.53 -15.39 -11.26
N LEU A 580 -0.30 -14.39 -11.56
CA LEU A 580 0.05 -13.17 -12.27
C LEU A 580 0.46 -12.10 -11.26
N ARG A 581 1.71 -11.66 -11.33
CA ARG A 581 2.27 -10.66 -10.42
C ARG A 581 2.58 -9.39 -11.18
N TYR A 582 2.11 -8.25 -10.68
CA TYR A 582 2.31 -6.95 -11.31
C TYR A 582 2.82 -5.92 -10.30
N ALA A 583 3.67 -5.03 -10.79
CA ALA A 583 4.09 -3.82 -10.07
C ALA A 583 4.00 -2.62 -11.02
N ASN A 584 3.29 -1.57 -10.64
CA ASN A 584 3.06 -0.38 -11.49
C ASN A 584 2.64 -0.74 -12.93
N ARG A 585 1.68 -1.66 -13.07
CA ARG A 585 1.21 -2.21 -14.35
C ARG A 585 2.25 -2.93 -15.21
N VAL A 586 3.40 -3.30 -14.63
CA VAL A 586 4.45 -4.09 -15.29
C VAL A 586 4.41 -5.54 -14.79
N PRO A 587 4.33 -6.54 -15.68
CA PRO A 587 4.39 -7.95 -15.28
C PRO A 587 5.75 -8.37 -14.72
N LEU A 588 5.72 -9.14 -13.63
CA LEU A 588 6.89 -9.73 -12.99
C LEU A 588 7.02 -11.20 -13.40
N VAL A 589 7.80 -11.48 -14.44
CA VAL A 589 7.88 -12.84 -15.03
C VAL A 589 8.93 -13.73 -14.33
N TYR A 590 10.04 -13.15 -13.85
CA TYR A 590 11.15 -13.89 -13.23
C TYR A 590 11.12 -13.87 -11.69
N LYS A 591 12.00 -14.67 -11.07
CA LYS A 591 12.25 -14.71 -9.60
C LYS A 591 11.00 -14.90 -8.72
N ARG A 592 10.05 -15.77 -9.13
CA ARG A 592 8.82 -16.04 -8.36
C ARG A 592 9.05 -16.39 -6.89
N GLY A 593 10.08 -17.17 -6.57
CA GLY A 593 10.30 -17.70 -5.21
C GLY A 593 10.84 -16.73 -4.17
N GLY A 594 11.18 -15.49 -4.54
CA GLY A 594 11.63 -14.44 -3.59
C GLY A 594 10.77 -13.18 -3.63
N CYS A 595 9.55 -13.29 -4.16
CA CYS A 595 8.63 -12.16 -4.29
C CYS A 595 7.61 -12.19 -3.15
N ALA A 596 7.42 -11.06 -2.47
CA ALA A 596 6.42 -10.89 -1.42
C ALA A 596 5.03 -11.40 -1.83
N ILE A 597 4.53 -10.99 -3.00
CA ILE A 597 3.26 -11.47 -3.58
C ILE A 597 3.16 -13.00 -3.57
N THR A 598 4.20 -13.70 -4.02
CA THR A 598 4.19 -15.16 -4.06
C THR A 598 4.14 -15.76 -2.65
N GLU A 599 4.93 -15.22 -1.72
CA GLU A 599 4.97 -15.72 -0.35
C GLU A 599 3.64 -15.47 0.38
N THR A 600 3.02 -14.30 0.20
CA THR A 600 1.68 -14.00 0.74
C THR A 600 0.64 -14.98 0.20
N ILE A 601 0.61 -15.22 -1.12
CA ILE A 601 -0.33 -16.18 -1.73
C ILE A 601 -0.14 -17.60 -1.19
N LYS A 602 1.10 -18.02 -0.93
CA LYS A 602 1.37 -19.33 -0.33
C LYS A 602 0.92 -19.43 1.12
N GLY A 603 0.90 -18.31 1.85
CA GLY A 603 0.48 -18.22 3.26
C GLY A 603 -1.04 -18.23 3.45
N ILE A 604 -1.82 -17.87 2.43
CA ILE A 604 -3.28 -17.91 2.47
C ILE A 604 -3.78 -19.36 2.55
N GLY A 605 -4.70 -19.62 3.48
CA GLY A 605 -5.36 -20.92 3.64
C GLY A 605 -6.46 -21.16 2.60
N TRP A 606 -6.09 -21.51 1.37
CA TRP A 606 -6.98 -21.63 0.20
C TRP A 606 -8.08 -22.68 0.32
N ARG A 607 -7.88 -23.71 1.15
CA ARG A 607 -8.93 -24.70 1.49
C ARG A 607 -10.17 -24.06 2.09
N ASN A 608 -10.03 -22.95 2.81
CA ASN A 608 -11.16 -22.20 3.37
C ASN A 608 -12.03 -21.53 2.30
N TYR A 609 -11.51 -21.43 1.08
CA TYR A 609 -12.15 -20.85 -0.12
C TYR A 609 -12.49 -21.92 -1.17
N ASN A 610 -12.49 -23.21 -0.78
CA ASN A 610 -12.81 -24.36 -1.64
C ASN A 610 -11.84 -24.61 -2.81
N LEU A 611 -10.62 -24.07 -2.75
CA LEU A 611 -9.52 -24.49 -3.64
C LEU A 611 -8.65 -25.54 -2.95
N ASP A 612 -8.17 -26.52 -3.69
CA ASP A 612 -7.25 -27.50 -3.13
C ASP A 612 -5.87 -26.87 -2.93
N GLN A 613 -5.17 -27.32 -1.90
CA GLN A 613 -3.85 -26.84 -1.51
C GLN A 613 -3.14 -27.98 -0.79
N PRO A 614 -2.51 -28.91 -1.53
CA PRO A 614 -1.84 -30.06 -0.95
C PRO A 614 -0.79 -29.62 0.09
N GLY A 615 -0.77 -30.25 1.26
CA GLY A 615 0.13 -29.87 2.37
C GLY A 615 -0.32 -28.65 3.19
N GLY A 616 -1.36 -27.92 2.79
CA GLY A 616 -1.92 -26.79 3.54
C GLY A 616 -1.11 -25.49 3.47
N THR A 617 -0.02 -25.48 2.70
CA THR A 617 0.80 -24.32 2.38
C THR A 617 1.16 -24.37 0.89
N GLY A 618 1.48 -23.22 0.29
CA GLY A 618 1.85 -23.15 -1.12
C GLY A 618 0.77 -22.56 -2.02
N VAL A 619 1.06 -22.43 -3.30
CA VAL A 619 0.08 -21.96 -4.30
C VAL A 619 -1.03 -23.00 -4.43
N PRO A 620 -2.32 -22.60 -4.46
CA PRO A 620 -3.42 -23.54 -4.61
C PRO A 620 -3.37 -24.28 -5.95
N THR A 621 -4.07 -25.41 -6.02
CA THR A 621 -4.19 -26.23 -7.22
C THR A 621 -5.62 -26.21 -7.74
N GLY A 622 -5.78 -26.16 -9.06
CA GLY A 622 -7.08 -26.15 -9.73
C GLY A 622 -7.14 -25.14 -10.88
N PRO A 623 -8.29 -25.06 -11.59
CA PRO A 623 -8.48 -24.20 -12.76
C PRO A 623 -8.69 -22.75 -12.33
N ALA A 624 -7.65 -22.14 -11.78
CA ALA A 624 -7.68 -20.78 -11.24
C ALA A 624 -6.50 -19.95 -11.73
N VAL A 625 -6.78 -18.69 -12.02
CA VAL A 625 -5.79 -17.65 -12.27
C VAL A 625 -5.94 -16.61 -11.17
N ILE A 626 -4.85 -16.29 -10.49
CA ILE A 626 -4.79 -15.31 -9.41
C ILE A 626 -3.90 -14.17 -9.87
N MET A 627 -4.47 -12.97 -9.90
CA MET A 627 -3.79 -11.74 -10.27
C MET A 627 -3.60 -10.88 -9.03
N VAL A 628 -2.40 -10.35 -8.84
CA VAL A 628 -2.08 -9.36 -7.80
C VAL A 628 -1.26 -8.24 -8.41
N HIS A 629 -1.69 -7.01 -8.18
CA HIS A 629 -1.04 -5.80 -8.62
C HIS A 629 -0.73 -4.89 -7.42
N VAL A 630 0.50 -4.40 -7.36
CA VAL A 630 0.94 -3.37 -6.41
C VAL A 630 1.29 -2.11 -7.19
N ALA A 631 0.56 -1.02 -6.95
CA ALA A 631 0.83 0.31 -7.49
C ALA A 631 1.46 1.19 -6.42
N SER A 632 2.59 1.84 -6.70
CA SER A 632 3.22 2.82 -5.80
C SER A 632 4.09 3.82 -6.56
N THR A 633 4.35 4.98 -5.97
CA THR A 633 5.39 5.91 -6.43
C THR A 633 6.77 5.24 -6.40
N ASN A 634 7.00 4.36 -5.42
CA ASN A 634 8.27 3.67 -5.24
C ASN A 634 8.06 2.22 -4.78
N VAL A 635 7.98 1.29 -5.74
CA VAL A 635 7.85 -0.13 -5.43
C VAL A 635 9.19 -0.67 -4.87
N PRO A 636 9.20 -1.32 -3.69
CA PRO A 636 10.41 -1.90 -3.12
C PRO A 636 10.78 -3.18 -3.88
N PHE A 637 11.77 -3.10 -4.78
CA PHE A 637 12.27 -4.26 -5.52
C PHE A 637 13.45 -4.93 -4.82
N THR A 638 13.57 -6.25 -4.96
CA THR A 638 14.73 -7.03 -4.45
C THR A 638 16.03 -6.80 -5.24
N SER A 639 15.93 -6.23 -6.45
CA SER A 639 17.06 -5.94 -7.33
C SER A 639 16.69 -4.94 -8.41
N GLU A 640 17.68 -4.26 -8.99
CA GLU A 640 17.52 -3.28 -10.09
C GLU A 640 16.81 -3.83 -11.35
N SER A 641 16.82 -5.15 -11.57
CA SER A 641 16.11 -5.78 -12.70
C SER A 641 14.58 -5.84 -12.53
N LYS A 642 14.03 -5.39 -11.40
CA LYS A 642 12.58 -5.29 -11.12
C LYS A 642 11.78 -6.56 -11.42
N ASP A 643 12.23 -7.71 -10.89
CA ASP A 643 11.55 -9.00 -11.10
C ASP A 643 10.68 -9.46 -9.92
N ALA A 644 10.90 -8.89 -8.73
CA ALA A 644 10.25 -9.32 -7.50
C ALA A 644 10.18 -8.16 -6.51
N VAL A 645 8.98 -7.99 -5.95
CA VAL A 645 8.70 -7.10 -4.81
C VAL A 645 9.34 -7.70 -3.56
N ALA A 646 10.05 -6.87 -2.80
CA ALA A 646 10.68 -7.24 -1.54
C ALA A 646 9.64 -7.47 -0.44
N SER A 647 10.02 -8.26 0.56
CA SER A 647 9.17 -8.56 1.71
C SER A 647 9.07 -7.32 2.62
N VAL A 648 7.87 -6.77 2.69
CA VAL A 648 7.50 -5.56 3.42
C VAL A 648 6.16 -5.86 4.08
N GLU A 649 6.11 -5.81 5.40
CA GLU A 649 4.96 -6.27 6.20
C GLU A 649 3.67 -5.54 5.80
N GLU A 650 3.71 -4.21 5.68
CA GLU A 650 2.53 -3.41 5.32
C GLU A 650 1.99 -3.76 3.92
N ILE A 651 2.88 -4.10 2.98
CA ILE A 651 2.49 -4.51 1.62
C ILE A 651 1.94 -5.94 1.61
N GLU A 652 2.55 -6.86 2.37
CA GLU A 652 2.13 -8.26 2.46
C GLU A 652 0.74 -8.39 3.10
N ASP A 653 0.49 -7.64 4.17
CA ASP A 653 -0.81 -7.59 4.83
C ASP A 653 -1.91 -7.10 3.87
N GLU A 654 -1.64 -6.04 3.11
CA GLU A 654 -2.62 -5.48 2.19
C GLU A 654 -2.85 -6.39 0.96
N ILE A 655 -1.81 -7.09 0.48
CA ILE A 655 -1.95 -8.16 -0.52
C ILE A 655 -2.85 -9.27 0.00
N GLU A 656 -2.64 -9.72 1.24
CA GLU A 656 -3.47 -10.76 1.82
C GLU A 656 -4.93 -10.31 1.90
N LEU A 657 -5.20 -9.08 2.35
CA LEU A 657 -6.56 -8.54 2.45
C LEU A 657 -7.24 -8.43 1.09
N ALA A 658 -6.56 -7.87 0.08
CA ALA A 658 -7.08 -7.76 -1.29
C ALA A 658 -7.49 -9.12 -1.86
N VAL A 659 -6.60 -10.11 -1.77
CA VAL A 659 -6.83 -11.46 -2.32
C VAL A 659 -7.94 -12.17 -1.56
N ARG A 660 -8.00 -12.04 -0.23
CA ARG A 660 -9.08 -12.63 0.58
C ARG A 660 -10.44 -12.05 0.22
N GLU A 661 -10.52 -10.77 -0.15
CA GLU A 661 -11.75 -10.12 -0.59
C GLU A 661 -12.29 -10.78 -1.87
N ALA A 662 -11.48 -10.89 -2.93
CA ALA A 662 -11.85 -11.58 -4.16
C ALA A 662 -12.16 -13.08 -3.92
N ALA A 663 -11.38 -13.76 -3.07
CA ALA A 663 -11.56 -15.18 -2.78
C ALA A 663 -12.88 -15.50 -2.04
N ARG A 664 -13.47 -14.55 -1.30
CA ARG A 664 -14.78 -14.71 -0.65
C ARG A 664 -15.91 -14.81 -1.69
N GLU A 665 -15.80 -14.08 -2.79
CA GLU A 665 -16.77 -14.17 -3.89
C GLU A 665 -16.66 -15.51 -4.60
N LEU A 666 -15.43 -15.95 -4.92
CA LEU A 666 -15.16 -17.28 -5.47
C LEU A 666 -15.76 -18.38 -4.58
N LYS A 667 -15.54 -18.30 -3.27
CA LYS A 667 -16.09 -19.27 -2.31
C LYS A 667 -17.61 -19.35 -2.41
N SER A 668 -18.28 -18.20 -2.53
CA SER A 668 -19.74 -18.13 -2.66
C SER A 668 -20.23 -18.77 -3.96
N TYR A 669 -19.53 -18.51 -5.08
CA TYR A 669 -19.76 -19.15 -6.38
C TYR A 669 -19.61 -20.68 -6.30
N LEU A 670 -18.48 -21.16 -5.77
CA LEU A 670 -18.20 -22.60 -5.64
C LEU A 670 -19.20 -23.30 -4.72
N ASN A 671 -19.61 -22.67 -3.62
CA ASN A 671 -20.64 -23.21 -2.74
C ASN A 671 -21.98 -23.35 -3.46
N LYS A 672 -22.38 -22.36 -4.26
CA LYS A 672 -23.59 -22.43 -5.09
C LYS A 672 -23.49 -23.59 -6.09
N GLN A 673 -22.38 -23.70 -6.82
CA GLN A 673 -22.16 -24.76 -7.81
C GLN A 673 -22.16 -26.17 -7.18
N GLN A 674 -21.48 -26.35 -6.04
CA GLN A 674 -21.48 -27.62 -5.30
C GLN A 674 -22.85 -27.99 -4.76
N SER A 675 -23.61 -27.02 -4.23
CA SER A 675 -24.98 -27.22 -3.76
C SER A 675 -25.88 -27.72 -4.90
N MET A 676 -25.82 -27.06 -6.06
CA MET A 676 -26.60 -27.45 -7.24
C MET A 676 -26.21 -28.84 -7.76
N ARG A 677 -24.91 -29.17 -7.78
CA ARG A 677 -24.44 -30.50 -8.17
C ARG A 677 -24.95 -31.60 -7.24
N LYS A 678 -24.90 -31.36 -5.92
CA LYS A 678 -25.46 -32.30 -4.92
C LYS A 678 -26.97 -32.46 -5.07
N ARG A 679 -27.69 -31.36 -5.33
CA ARG A 679 -29.14 -31.37 -5.57
C ARG A 679 -29.50 -32.20 -6.81
N LYS A 680 -28.80 -31.99 -7.93
CA LYS A 680 -28.98 -32.79 -9.16
C LYS A 680 -28.65 -34.27 -8.94
N GLN A 681 -27.57 -34.59 -8.23
CA GLN A 681 -27.23 -35.97 -7.90
C GLN A 681 -28.33 -36.63 -7.05
N LYS A 682 -28.84 -35.93 -6.04
CA LYS A 682 -29.96 -36.40 -5.20
C LYS A 682 -31.21 -36.63 -6.05
N GLN A 683 -31.56 -35.70 -6.94
CA GLN A 683 -32.69 -35.83 -7.86
C GLN A 683 -32.57 -37.06 -8.76
N ASN A 684 -31.41 -37.28 -9.38
CA ASN A 684 -31.17 -38.44 -10.24
C ASN A 684 -31.33 -39.76 -9.48
N VAL A 685 -30.73 -39.85 -8.28
CA VAL A 685 -30.85 -41.06 -7.43
C VAL A 685 -32.30 -41.30 -7.01
N LEU A 686 -33.03 -40.26 -6.64
CA LEU A 686 -34.45 -40.37 -6.29
C LEU A 686 -35.32 -40.75 -7.50
N GLY A 687 -35.03 -40.21 -8.68
CA GLY A 687 -35.71 -40.57 -9.93
C GLY A 687 -35.54 -42.05 -10.30
N GLU A 688 -34.43 -42.68 -9.94
CA GLU A 688 -34.23 -44.13 -10.12
C GLU A 688 -34.94 -44.97 -9.04
N ILE A 689 -34.92 -44.50 -7.78
CA ILE A 689 -35.40 -45.28 -6.62
C ILE A 689 -36.92 -45.20 -6.45
N LEU A 690 -37.51 -44.01 -6.59
CA LEU A 690 -38.93 -43.77 -6.29
C LEU A 690 -39.87 -44.61 -7.17
N PRO A 691 -39.67 -44.76 -8.50
CA PRO A 691 -40.53 -45.63 -9.31
C PRO A 691 -40.50 -47.10 -8.87
N VAL A 692 -39.32 -47.60 -8.48
CA VAL A 692 -39.17 -48.99 -8.00
C VAL A 692 -39.88 -49.18 -6.66
N MET A 693 -39.83 -48.18 -5.77
CA MET A 693 -40.55 -48.21 -4.50
C MET A 693 -42.06 -48.13 -4.70
N ALA A 694 -42.52 -47.20 -5.55
CA ALA A 694 -43.92 -47.02 -5.90
C ALA A 694 -44.54 -48.32 -6.40
N GLN A 695 -43.88 -48.99 -7.37
CA GLN A 695 -44.34 -50.27 -7.91
C GLN A 695 -44.41 -51.36 -6.84
N LYS A 696 -43.37 -51.51 -6.00
CA LYS A 696 -43.37 -52.52 -4.94
C LYS A 696 -44.47 -52.29 -3.91
N VAL A 697 -44.73 -51.02 -3.55
CA VAL A 697 -45.81 -50.67 -2.62
C VAL A 697 -47.17 -50.95 -3.24
N SER A 698 -47.36 -50.61 -4.52
CA SER A 698 -48.57 -50.95 -5.27
C SER A 698 -48.80 -52.47 -5.30
N ASP A 699 -47.79 -53.25 -5.65
CA ASP A 699 -47.84 -54.72 -5.72
C ASP A 699 -48.24 -55.36 -4.37
N VAL A 700 -47.68 -54.83 -3.27
CA VAL A 700 -47.95 -55.34 -1.91
C VAL A 700 -49.33 -54.93 -1.39
N THR A 701 -49.80 -53.73 -1.73
CA THR A 701 -51.04 -53.17 -1.18
C THR A 701 -52.26 -53.39 -2.07
N GLY A 702 -52.06 -53.78 -3.34
CA GLY A 702 -53.12 -53.91 -4.35
C GLY A 702 -53.76 -52.59 -4.76
N ARG A 703 -53.09 -51.45 -4.52
CA ARG A 703 -53.54 -50.09 -4.84
C ARG A 703 -52.83 -49.55 -6.08
N PRO A 704 -53.36 -48.53 -6.78
CA PRO A 704 -52.64 -47.88 -7.87
C PRO A 704 -51.27 -47.32 -7.41
N ASN A 705 -50.35 -47.16 -8.37
CA ASN A 705 -49.05 -46.57 -8.10
C ASN A 705 -49.22 -45.15 -7.50
N PRO A 706 -48.51 -44.83 -6.40
CA PRO A 706 -48.53 -43.48 -5.85
C PRO A 706 -47.88 -42.49 -6.81
N ASP A 707 -48.30 -41.22 -6.74
CA ASP A 707 -47.68 -40.14 -7.48
C ASP A 707 -46.25 -39.91 -6.99
N ILE A 708 -45.30 -39.94 -7.92
CA ILE A 708 -43.87 -39.79 -7.65
C ILE A 708 -43.45 -38.33 -7.78
N GLY A 709 -44.14 -37.52 -8.60
CA GLY A 709 -43.84 -36.11 -8.86
C GLY A 709 -43.97 -35.27 -7.60
N ASP A 710 -45.14 -35.35 -6.95
CA ASP A 710 -45.40 -34.71 -5.66
C ASP A 710 -44.41 -35.16 -4.58
N ALA A 711 -44.22 -36.47 -4.43
CA ALA A 711 -43.27 -37.02 -3.45
C ALA A 711 -41.84 -36.54 -3.69
N LEU A 712 -41.40 -36.47 -4.95
CA LEU A 712 -40.08 -35.96 -5.32
C LEU A 712 -39.96 -34.46 -5.00
N ALA A 713 -40.98 -33.66 -5.34
CA ALA A 713 -40.98 -32.23 -5.07
C ALA A 713 -40.89 -31.91 -3.57
N ARG A 714 -41.65 -32.64 -2.75
CA ARG A 714 -41.60 -32.54 -1.28
C ARG A 714 -40.25 -32.96 -0.70
N ILE A 715 -39.66 -34.06 -1.18
CA ILE A 715 -38.34 -34.53 -0.70
C ILE A 715 -37.21 -33.55 -1.10
N MET A 716 -37.39 -32.86 -2.22
CA MET A 716 -36.42 -31.92 -2.78
C MET A 716 -36.65 -30.47 -2.33
N ASN A 717 -37.75 -30.17 -1.63
CA ASN A 717 -38.20 -28.80 -1.31
C ASN A 717 -38.21 -27.93 -2.58
N ASN A 718 -38.88 -28.44 -3.62
CA ASN A 718 -39.04 -27.77 -4.92
C ASN A 718 -40.38 -27.04 -5.00
N VAL A 719 -40.49 -26.11 -5.94
CA VAL A 719 -41.79 -25.66 -6.44
C VAL A 719 -42.35 -26.79 -7.32
N LEU A 720 -43.53 -27.29 -6.97
CA LEU A 720 -44.28 -28.27 -7.75
C LEU A 720 -45.31 -27.52 -8.60
N VAL A 721 -45.34 -27.81 -9.90
CA VAL A 721 -46.39 -27.32 -10.79
C VAL A 721 -47.08 -28.52 -11.38
N GLU A 722 -48.37 -28.65 -11.08
CA GLU A 722 -49.25 -29.73 -11.51
C GLU A 722 -50.38 -29.19 -12.37
N ARG A 723 -50.73 -29.91 -13.44
CA ARG A 723 -51.88 -29.57 -14.28
C ARG A 723 -52.96 -30.62 -14.15
N ASP A 724 -54.15 -30.18 -13.73
CA ASP A 724 -55.36 -30.98 -13.68
C ASP A 724 -56.33 -30.52 -14.79
N VAL A 725 -56.83 -31.48 -15.59
CA VAL A 725 -57.79 -31.21 -16.66
C VAL A 725 -59.08 -31.98 -16.40
N VAL A 726 -60.21 -31.26 -16.33
CA VAL A 726 -61.55 -31.84 -16.08
C VAL A 726 -62.49 -31.50 -17.23
N ALA A 727 -62.94 -32.51 -17.97
CA ALA A 727 -63.90 -32.35 -19.06
C ALA A 727 -65.36 -32.28 -18.55
N ASP A 728 -66.13 -31.32 -19.06
CA ASP A 728 -67.58 -31.16 -18.84
C ASP A 728 -68.29 -30.91 -20.18
N GLY A 729 -68.66 -31.99 -20.87
CA GLY A 729 -69.28 -31.92 -22.19
C GLY A 729 -68.29 -31.51 -23.30
N ASP A 730 -68.59 -30.42 -24.01
CA ASP A 730 -67.79 -29.88 -25.12
C ASP A 730 -66.68 -28.92 -24.65
N GLU A 731 -66.57 -28.69 -23.33
CA GLU A 731 -65.56 -27.84 -22.70
C GLU A 731 -64.73 -28.61 -21.67
N GLN A 732 -63.49 -28.20 -21.47
CA GLN A 732 -62.59 -28.70 -20.42
C GLN A 732 -62.04 -27.55 -19.59
N THR A 733 -62.02 -27.73 -18.27
CA THR A 733 -61.42 -26.79 -17.33
C THR A 733 -60.00 -27.26 -16.99
N VAL A 734 -59.02 -26.40 -17.25
CA VAL A 734 -57.61 -26.62 -16.92
C VAL A 734 -57.29 -25.86 -15.64
N THR A 735 -56.75 -26.56 -14.64
CA THR A 735 -56.26 -25.96 -13.39
C THR A 735 -54.80 -26.30 -13.23
N VAL A 736 -53.94 -25.27 -13.23
CA VAL A 736 -52.53 -25.38 -12.89
C VAL A 736 -52.35 -25.02 -11.42
N VAL A 737 -51.92 -25.99 -10.62
CA VAL A 737 -51.62 -25.84 -9.19
C VAL A 737 -50.12 -25.66 -9.01
N VAL A 738 -49.73 -24.54 -8.39
CA VAL A 738 -48.35 -24.22 -8.05
C VAL A 738 -48.19 -24.38 -6.54
N GLU A 739 -47.55 -25.45 -6.07
CA GLU A 739 -47.25 -25.66 -4.65
C GLU A 739 -45.79 -25.31 -4.34
N ASN A 740 -45.55 -24.47 -3.32
CA ASN A 740 -44.20 -24.09 -2.92
C ASN A 740 -43.73 -24.91 -1.71
N HIS A 741 -42.98 -26.00 -1.95
CA HIS A 741 -42.37 -26.81 -0.87
C HIS A 741 -41.02 -26.25 -0.38
N SER A 742 -40.61 -25.06 -0.81
CA SER A 742 -39.39 -24.41 -0.35
C SER A 742 -39.58 -23.65 0.98
N ASP A 743 -38.48 -23.18 1.56
CA ASP A 743 -38.46 -22.40 2.81
C ASP A 743 -38.54 -20.88 2.58
N ARG A 744 -38.75 -20.44 1.34
CA ARG A 744 -38.82 -19.04 0.92
C ARG A 744 -39.99 -18.81 -0.01
N ASN A 745 -40.39 -17.55 -0.16
CA ASN A 745 -41.41 -17.18 -1.16
C ASN A 745 -40.80 -17.35 -2.56
N GLU A 746 -41.59 -17.90 -3.48
CA GLU A 746 -41.19 -18.14 -4.86
C GLU A 746 -42.24 -17.53 -5.80
N SER A 747 -41.78 -16.95 -6.91
CA SER A 747 -42.64 -16.28 -7.89
C SER A 747 -42.37 -16.87 -9.29
N PRO A 748 -42.84 -18.10 -9.58
CA PRO A 748 -42.59 -18.75 -10.86
C PRO A 748 -43.35 -18.05 -11.99
N ASP A 749 -42.76 -18.01 -13.17
CA ASP A 749 -43.45 -17.56 -14.39
C ASP A 749 -44.05 -18.78 -15.09
N VAL A 750 -45.37 -18.94 -15.01
CA VAL A 750 -46.14 -20.05 -15.57
C VAL A 750 -46.78 -19.61 -16.88
N THR A 751 -46.51 -20.32 -17.97
CA THR A 751 -47.11 -20.09 -19.29
C THR A 751 -47.75 -21.38 -19.78
N ASP A 752 -49.04 -21.36 -20.06
CA ASP A 752 -49.74 -22.47 -20.71
C ASP A 752 -50.11 -22.05 -22.14
N ILE A 753 -49.70 -22.84 -23.13
CA ILE A 753 -49.89 -22.57 -24.56
C ILE A 753 -51.04 -23.45 -25.05
N VAL A 754 -52.05 -22.83 -25.64
CA VAL A 754 -53.31 -23.49 -26.00
C VAL A 754 -53.77 -23.12 -27.41
N ASP A 755 -54.25 -24.07 -28.20
CA ASP A 755 -54.71 -23.84 -29.58
C ASP A 755 -56.20 -23.42 -29.69
N SER A 756 -56.87 -23.24 -28.54
CA SER A 756 -58.25 -22.79 -28.42
C SER A 756 -58.33 -21.54 -27.53
N GLU A 757 -59.29 -20.64 -27.81
CA GLU A 757 -59.49 -19.42 -27.04
C GLU A 757 -59.84 -19.74 -25.57
N PRO A 758 -59.01 -19.30 -24.60
CA PRO A 758 -59.24 -19.58 -23.18
C PRO A 758 -60.29 -18.64 -22.61
N ARG A 759 -61.26 -19.23 -21.90
CA ARG A 759 -62.37 -18.56 -21.21
C ARG A 759 -62.23 -18.75 -19.70
N ASP A 760 -62.95 -17.95 -18.92
CA ASP A 760 -62.98 -18.04 -17.44
C ASP A 760 -61.58 -18.07 -16.77
N VAL A 761 -60.65 -17.30 -17.34
CA VAL A 761 -59.26 -17.22 -16.87
C VAL A 761 -59.19 -16.52 -15.50
N THR A 762 -58.45 -17.11 -14.57
CA THR A 762 -58.25 -16.59 -13.21
C THR A 762 -57.56 -15.21 -13.22
N ASP A 763 -57.96 -14.31 -12.32
CA ASP A 763 -57.40 -12.96 -12.20
C ASP A 763 -55.87 -12.97 -12.05
N GLY A 764 -55.21 -12.01 -12.72
CA GLY A 764 -53.74 -11.90 -12.73
C GLY A 764 -53.06 -12.59 -13.93
N ALA A 765 -53.84 -13.23 -14.81
CA ALA A 765 -53.33 -13.76 -16.07
C ALA A 765 -53.15 -12.68 -17.14
N THR A 766 -52.11 -12.82 -17.97
CA THR A 766 -51.99 -12.13 -19.26
C THR A 766 -52.21 -13.13 -20.38
N VAL A 767 -53.25 -12.92 -21.19
CA VAL A 767 -53.60 -13.76 -22.34
C VAL A 767 -53.16 -13.05 -23.62
N VAL A 768 -52.35 -13.72 -24.45
CA VAL A 768 -51.86 -13.18 -25.72
C VAL A 768 -52.10 -14.19 -26.83
N GLU A 769 -52.76 -13.78 -27.92
CA GLU A 769 -52.91 -14.59 -29.14
C GLU A 769 -51.77 -14.30 -30.11
N MET A 770 -51.11 -15.35 -30.61
CA MET A 770 -50.07 -15.27 -31.64
C MET A 770 -50.19 -16.47 -32.58
N ASP A 771 -50.35 -16.20 -33.88
CA ASP A 771 -50.36 -17.21 -34.95
C ASP A 771 -51.38 -18.35 -34.75
N GLY A 772 -52.53 -18.07 -34.11
CA GLY A 772 -53.59 -19.05 -33.84
C GLY A 772 -53.41 -19.86 -32.55
N GLU A 773 -52.37 -19.59 -31.76
CA GLU A 773 -52.17 -20.13 -30.41
C GLU A 773 -52.34 -19.03 -29.35
N TRP A 774 -52.82 -19.41 -28.17
CA TRP A 774 -53.08 -18.56 -27.03
C TRP A 774 -52.08 -18.85 -25.91
N PHE A 775 -51.35 -17.82 -25.48
CA PHE A 775 -50.40 -17.89 -24.38
C PHE A 775 -51.05 -17.33 -23.12
N VAL A 776 -51.37 -18.21 -22.17
CA VAL A 776 -51.92 -17.82 -20.87
C VAL A 776 -50.78 -17.75 -19.85
N LYS A 777 -50.42 -16.55 -19.43
CA LYS A 777 -49.26 -16.28 -18.58
C LYS A 777 -49.66 -15.83 -17.18
N TRP A 778 -49.07 -16.42 -16.15
CA TRP A 778 -49.18 -15.99 -14.76
C TRP A 778 -47.80 -15.88 -14.12
N SER A 779 -47.70 -14.97 -13.16
CA SER A 779 -46.53 -14.86 -12.26
C SER A 779 -47.03 -14.86 -10.81
N PRO A 780 -47.56 -15.97 -10.29
CA PRO A 780 -48.09 -16.02 -8.93
C PRO A 780 -46.98 -15.84 -7.90
N ASP A 781 -47.20 -15.00 -6.89
CA ASP A 781 -46.36 -14.97 -5.69
C ASP A 781 -46.84 -16.04 -4.71
N VAL A 782 -46.06 -17.11 -4.52
CA VAL A 782 -46.44 -18.25 -3.68
C VAL A 782 -45.56 -18.30 -2.42
N PRO A 783 -46.10 -17.99 -1.22
CA PRO A 783 -45.35 -18.09 0.03
C PRO A 783 -44.88 -19.51 0.34
N ALA A 784 -43.87 -19.62 1.22
CA ALA A 784 -43.34 -20.92 1.65
C ALA A 784 -44.43 -21.81 2.27
N GLY A 785 -44.63 -23.01 1.72
CA GLY A 785 -45.63 -23.97 2.18
C GLY A 785 -47.07 -23.68 1.73
N GLU A 786 -47.29 -22.66 0.89
CA GLU A 786 -48.60 -22.34 0.32
C GLU A 786 -48.72 -22.82 -1.13
N GLU A 787 -49.94 -22.76 -1.68
CA GLU A 787 -50.26 -23.11 -3.06
C GLU A 787 -51.01 -21.98 -3.76
N ALA A 788 -50.82 -21.84 -5.07
CA ALA A 788 -51.63 -20.99 -5.94
C ALA A 788 -52.32 -21.86 -6.99
N ARG A 789 -53.58 -21.52 -7.32
CA ARG A 789 -54.38 -22.23 -8.33
C ARG A 789 -54.72 -21.28 -9.46
N LEU A 790 -54.35 -21.68 -10.67
CA LEU A 790 -54.50 -20.91 -11.90
C LEU A 790 -55.43 -21.68 -12.82
N THR A 791 -56.63 -21.17 -13.06
CA THR A 791 -57.67 -21.90 -13.81
C THR A 791 -58.09 -21.14 -15.07
N TYR A 792 -58.42 -21.88 -16.13
CA TYR A 792 -59.11 -21.41 -17.34
C TYR A 792 -59.88 -22.55 -18.01
N THR A 793 -60.73 -22.24 -18.98
CA THR A 793 -61.60 -23.19 -19.69
C THR A 793 -61.40 -23.10 -21.20
N VAL A 794 -61.29 -24.24 -21.89
CA VAL A 794 -61.10 -24.35 -23.35
C VAL A 794 -61.96 -25.47 -23.95
N GLU A 795 -62.02 -25.60 -25.27
CA GLU A 795 -62.69 -26.73 -25.92
C GLU A 795 -62.00 -28.06 -25.59
N THR A 796 -62.77 -29.15 -25.47
CA THR A 796 -62.26 -30.48 -25.02
C THR A 796 -61.17 -31.06 -25.93
N ASP A 797 -61.09 -30.65 -27.19
CA ASP A 797 -60.09 -31.12 -28.16
C ASP A 797 -58.82 -30.23 -28.22
N ALA A 798 -58.70 -29.22 -27.34
CA ALA A 798 -57.57 -28.30 -27.34
C ALA A 798 -56.25 -28.95 -26.90
N THR A 799 -55.15 -28.61 -27.56
CA THR A 799 -53.79 -28.99 -27.17
C THR A 799 -53.23 -28.04 -26.12
N LEU A 800 -52.58 -28.59 -25.09
CA LEU A 800 -52.05 -27.84 -23.94
C LEU A 800 -50.54 -28.09 -23.77
N ASP A 801 -49.73 -27.04 -23.72
CA ASP A 801 -48.27 -27.12 -23.48
C ASP A 801 -47.84 -26.18 -22.34
N LEU A 802 -47.42 -26.76 -21.22
CA LEU A 802 -47.09 -26.05 -19.99
C LEU A 802 -45.59 -25.77 -19.90
N SER A 803 -45.25 -24.49 -19.76
CA SER A 803 -43.88 -24.00 -19.58
C SER A 803 -43.76 -23.19 -18.29
N VAL A 804 -42.72 -23.45 -17.51
CA VAL A 804 -42.45 -22.74 -16.25
C VAL A 804 -41.01 -22.21 -16.24
N SER A 805 -40.84 -20.94 -15.87
CA SER A 805 -39.55 -20.26 -15.77
C SER A 805 -39.44 -19.42 -14.48
N ALA A 806 -38.40 -18.58 -14.37
CA ALA A 806 -38.03 -17.82 -13.15
C ALA A 806 -37.61 -18.64 -11.91
N VAL A 807 -37.74 -19.97 -11.94
CA VAL A 807 -37.21 -20.90 -10.93
C VAL A 807 -36.05 -21.71 -11.53
N GLU A 808 -34.92 -21.82 -10.81
CA GLU A 808 -33.78 -22.65 -11.24
C GLU A 808 -34.24 -24.12 -11.41
N GLY A 809 -34.06 -24.72 -12.59
CA GLY A 809 -34.62 -26.05 -12.93
C GLY A 809 -34.48 -27.17 -11.87
N PRO A 810 -33.33 -27.34 -11.17
CA PRO A 810 -33.21 -28.32 -10.09
C PRO A 810 -34.07 -28.04 -8.83
N LYS A 811 -34.71 -26.88 -8.77
CA LYS A 811 -35.68 -26.44 -7.74
C LYS A 811 -37.13 -26.48 -8.22
N LEU A 812 -37.38 -26.91 -9.45
CA LEU A 812 -38.70 -27.00 -10.06
C LEU A 812 -39.01 -28.48 -10.36
N THR A 813 -40.25 -28.88 -10.09
CA THR A 813 -40.83 -30.15 -10.52
C THR A 813 -42.10 -29.84 -11.29
N VAL A 814 -42.18 -30.25 -12.56
CA VAL A 814 -43.39 -30.12 -13.38
C VAL A 814 -43.97 -31.51 -13.59
N SER A 815 -45.28 -31.65 -13.36
CA SER A 815 -46.05 -32.87 -13.55
C SER A 815 -47.29 -32.53 -14.37
N ASP A 816 -47.53 -33.31 -15.43
CA ASP A 816 -48.54 -33.04 -16.46
C ASP A 816 -49.59 -34.14 -16.55
#